data_AF-A0A7X7LVC2-F1
#
_entry.id   AF-A0A7X7LVC2-F1
#
_cell.length_a   1.000
_cell.length_b   1.000
_cell.length_c   1.000
_cell.angle_alpha   90.00
_cell.angle_beta   90.00
_cell.angle_gamma   90.00
#
_symmetry.space_group_name_H-M   'P 1'
#
loop_
_entity.id
_entity.type
_entity.pdbx_description
1 polymer ?
#
loop_
_entity_poly.entity_id
_entity_poly.type
_entity_poly.pdbx_seq_one_letter_code
_entity_poly.pdbx_strand_id
1 'polypeptide(L)'
;MSKTSTQLQRGVEEGDPVGRLLEEIAAKLPSEQAAEAAEFARQYYALTAPEDLAERPLADLYGAVLSHWHFARTYAGGEPKLRVYNPRLEEHGWTSTHTVIELVSEDMPFLVDSITMEINRQGLTVHLVIHPVMKLRREGGVLAGVVPDRGGEMGRFESLIHVEVDRRTEREQLDALRDGLLRVLADVRASVEDWDDMRARIGDILAETERNPPPCPAAELNEQRAFLQWLAEGHLVLLGARDYELVRDDEGSGGDVLRAVPGSGLGILRERGEAAPSLAFAQMPPELRAYARQPNLLTLTKANTRSTVHRPGYLDYVGVKRFDDKGEVVGERRLLGLYTSSAYSTRLEAIPLLRRKVAAVLERAGFLPGSHAAKALATILEQYPRDELIQIPVDELHATAMGVLRLGERQRTRLFVRRDPFGRFYACLLFVPRENYNTDVRTRMQAALTEAFGGVSSEFTVHLGDSPLARILIVVRTPPGTAPEIDLHELEQRLVRIARRWDDDLAQALVEAFGEERANALFARYAQGFAAGYRERHSARMAVHDIAQLDALDGADAIGMSLYVPLEAPPGGLRFKLFRAGALVPLSHSLPMLEHMGVSVLEERPYEVRRADGQQMWIDDFGMSVAGGGEIDIEDLRPRFQETFLRTWRGDNDNDDFNRLVLVAGLDWRSVGVLRAYARYMRQAVFSFSQGYIEQALATHPAIAAALVALFHARFDPALAVEERETRQAALAAQIGAALEQ
;
A
#
# COMPACT_ATOMS: atom_id res chain seq x y z
N MET A 1 14.45 50.74 25.29
CA MET A 1 13.31 50.06 24.62
C MET A 1 13.13 50.45 23.14
N SER A 2 14.06 51.19 22.49
CA SER A 2 13.90 51.60 21.07
C SER A 2 14.80 50.84 20.07
N LYS A 3 15.69 49.95 20.53
CA LYS A 3 16.55 49.14 19.63
C LYS A 3 16.03 47.72 19.38
N THR A 4 15.23 47.18 20.30
CA THR A 4 14.70 45.81 20.20
C THR A 4 13.49 45.72 19.26
N SER A 5 12.65 46.76 19.18
CA SER A 5 11.52 46.81 18.24
C SER A 5 11.95 46.97 16.79
N THR A 6 13.07 47.65 16.52
CA THR A 6 13.61 47.82 15.16
C THR A 6 14.32 46.57 14.63
N GLN A 7 14.84 45.70 15.52
CA GLN A 7 15.41 44.40 15.12
C GLN A 7 14.32 43.34 14.90
N LEU A 8 13.22 43.39 15.64
CA LEU A 8 12.03 42.54 15.38
C LEU A 8 11.27 42.96 14.12
N GLN A 9 11.30 44.23 13.72
CA GLN A 9 10.78 44.66 12.41
C GLN A 9 11.74 44.33 11.25
N ARG A 10 13.07 44.41 11.43
CA ARG A 10 14.04 44.01 10.41
C ARG A 10 14.11 42.50 10.17
N GLY A 11 13.89 41.68 11.19
CA GLY A 11 13.84 40.21 11.05
C GLY A 11 12.59 39.69 10.32
N VAL A 12 11.57 40.53 10.14
CA VAL A 12 10.37 40.22 9.35
C VAL A 12 10.53 40.67 7.89
N GLU A 13 11.39 41.66 7.62
CA GLU A 13 11.66 42.14 6.25
C GLU A 13 12.67 41.28 5.47
N GLU A 14 13.57 40.54 6.13
CA GLU A 14 14.51 39.61 5.44
C GLU A 14 13.84 38.29 4.95
N GLY A 15 12.57 38.06 5.32
CA GLY A 15 11.85 36.81 5.12
C GLY A 15 10.65 36.87 4.17
N ASP A 16 10.52 37.90 3.32
CA ASP A 16 9.45 38.00 2.32
C ASP A 16 9.98 37.70 0.90
N PRO A 17 9.87 36.44 0.40
CA PRO A 17 10.22 36.08 -0.97
C PRO A 17 9.41 36.86 -2.02
N VAL A 18 8.16 37.20 -1.74
CA VAL A 18 7.27 37.88 -2.70
C VAL A 18 7.69 39.34 -2.84
N GLY A 19 7.98 40.05 -1.75
CA GLY A 19 8.50 41.41 -1.79
C GLY A 19 9.76 41.55 -2.66
N ARG A 20 10.75 40.69 -2.44
CA ARG A 20 12.00 40.65 -3.24
C ARG A 20 11.76 40.30 -4.71
N LEU A 21 10.80 39.40 -4.98
CA LEU A 21 10.40 39.05 -6.33
C LEU A 21 9.81 40.26 -7.07
N LEU A 22 8.98 41.07 -6.40
CA LEU A 22 8.38 42.28 -6.99
C LEU A 22 9.45 43.34 -7.32
N GLU A 23 10.48 43.48 -6.48
CA GLU A 23 11.62 44.36 -6.77
C GLU A 23 12.39 43.91 -8.01
N GLU A 24 12.64 42.61 -8.16
CA GLU A 24 13.28 42.01 -9.34
C GLU A 24 12.46 42.22 -10.62
N ILE A 25 11.13 42.09 -10.55
CA ILE A 25 10.21 42.38 -11.66
C ILE A 25 10.31 43.84 -12.07
N ALA A 26 10.28 44.77 -11.10
CA ALA A 26 10.40 46.21 -11.35
C ALA A 26 11.76 46.61 -11.95
N ALA A 27 12.84 45.92 -11.58
CA ALA A 27 14.19 46.21 -12.07
C ALA A 27 14.45 45.67 -13.49
N LYS A 28 13.84 44.54 -13.87
CA LYS A 28 14.17 43.82 -15.12
C LYS A 28 13.20 44.05 -16.27
N LEU A 29 11.94 44.41 -16.00
CA LEU A 29 10.93 44.64 -17.05
C LEU A 29 10.76 46.12 -17.40
N PRO A 30 10.35 46.46 -18.63
CA PRO A 30 9.92 47.82 -18.99
C PRO A 30 8.78 48.30 -18.10
N SER A 31 8.73 49.59 -17.78
CA SER A 31 7.80 50.17 -16.79
C SER A 31 6.32 49.83 -17.03
N GLU A 32 5.88 49.76 -18.29
CA GLU A 32 4.50 49.40 -18.65
C GLU A 32 4.17 47.93 -18.35
N GLN A 33 5.12 47.01 -18.53
CA GLN A 33 4.94 45.58 -18.26
C GLN A 33 5.20 45.23 -16.79
N ALA A 34 6.13 45.93 -16.14
CA ALA A 34 6.51 45.70 -14.76
C ALA A 34 5.32 45.84 -13.80
N ALA A 35 4.45 46.84 -14.01
CA ALA A 35 3.28 47.05 -13.17
C ALA A 35 2.27 45.89 -13.29
N GLU A 36 1.97 45.44 -14.51
CA GLU A 36 1.04 44.32 -14.75
C GLU A 36 1.61 42.99 -14.22
N ALA A 37 2.88 42.71 -14.50
CA ALA A 37 3.55 41.50 -14.03
C ALA A 37 3.71 41.47 -12.50
N ALA A 38 3.92 42.62 -11.86
CA ALA A 38 3.97 42.73 -10.40
C ALA A 38 2.59 42.47 -9.76
N GLU A 39 1.50 42.99 -10.35
CA GLU A 39 0.15 42.66 -9.90
C GLU A 39 -0.16 41.18 -10.06
N PHE A 40 0.16 40.62 -11.23
CA PHE A 40 0.03 39.19 -11.50
C PHE A 40 0.77 38.36 -10.46
N ALA A 41 2.06 38.65 -10.22
CA ALA A 41 2.89 37.90 -9.30
C ALA A 41 2.40 37.98 -7.84
N ARG A 42 1.87 39.14 -7.44
CA ARG A 42 1.30 39.31 -6.10
C ARG A 42 0.07 38.44 -5.91
N GLN A 43 -0.84 38.41 -6.88
CA GLN A 43 -2.01 37.52 -6.84
C GLN A 43 -1.62 36.05 -6.98
N TYR A 44 -0.55 35.77 -7.75
CA TYR A 44 -0.09 34.42 -8.04
C TYR A 44 0.33 33.64 -6.80
N TYR A 45 1.12 34.28 -5.94
CA TYR A 45 1.64 33.69 -4.71
C TYR A 45 0.82 34.01 -3.46
N ALA A 46 -0.32 34.70 -3.60
CA ALA A 46 -1.09 35.21 -2.45
C ALA A 46 -1.58 34.13 -1.47
N LEU A 47 -1.83 32.92 -1.97
CA LEU A 47 -2.32 31.77 -1.18
C LEU A 47 -1.28 30.66 -1.04
N THR A 48 -0.05 30.89 -1.51
CA THR A 48 1.04 29.92 -1.36
C THR A 48 1.66 30.04 0.03
N ALA A 49 1.98 28.91 0.67
CA ALA A 49 2.62 28.92 1.97
C ALA A 49 3.99 29.64 1.89
N PRO A 50 4.29 30.59 2.80
CA PRO A 50 5.58 31.28 2.80
C PRO A 50 6.79 30.34 2.89
N GLU A 51 6.64 29.21 3.58
CA GLU A 51 7.65 28.17 3.71
C GLU A 51 8.02 27.55 2.36
N ASP A 52 7.02 27.22 1.53
CA ASP A 52 7.22 26.65 0.19
C ASP A 52 7.97 27.63 -0.75
N LEU A 53 7.77 28.93 -0.53
CA LEU A 53 8.48 29.99 -1.29
C LEU A 53 9.89 30.21 -0.75
N ALA A 54 10.09 30.12 0.56
CA ALA A 54 11.39 30.37 1.20
C ALA A 54 12.43 29.29 0.87
N GLU A 55 11.99 28.05 0.63
CA GLU A 55 12.87 26.94 0.23
C GLU A 55 13.39 27.06 -1.21
N ARG A 56 12.87 28.01 -2.00
CA ARG A 56 13.16 28.13 -3.43
C ARG A 56 14.10 29.30 -3.73
N PRO A 57 15.05 29.12 -4.68
CA PRO A 57 15.83 30.23 -5.19
C PRO A 57 14.92 31.30 -5.80
N LEU A 58 15.18 32.58 -5.49
CA LEU A 58 14.40 33.71 -6.00
C LEU A 58 14.33 33.73 -7.54
N ALA A 59 15.41 33.30 -8.21
CA ALA A 59 15.46 33.21 -9.67
C ALA A 59 14.46 32.20 -10.25
N ASP A 60 14.19 31.10 -9.54
CA ASP A 60 13.26 30.07 -9.99
C ASP A 60 11.82 30.53 -9.75
N LEU A 61 11.53 31.19 -8.61
CA LEU A 61 10.23 31.83 -8.35
C LEU A 61 9.90 32.90 -9.41
N TYR A 62 10.90 33.71 -9.76
CA TYR A 62 10.82 34.71 -10.83
C TYR A 62 10.57 34.08 -12.19
N GLY A 63 11.31 33.01 -12.51
CA GLY A 63 11.16 32.25 -13.74
C GLY A 63 9.76 31.65 -13.88
N ALA A 64 9.27 30.96 -12.86
CA ALA A 64 7.96 30.30 -12.87
C ALA A 64 6.83 31.31 -13.10
N VAL A 65 6.78 32.40 -12.32
CA VAL A 65 5.67 33.37 -12.41
C VAL A 65 5.68 34.14 -13.74
N LEU A 66 6.85 34.53 -14.25
CA LEU A 66 6.91 35.22 -15.54
C LEU A 66 6.65 34.28 -16.71
N SER A 67 7.09 33.02 -16.63
CA SER A 67 6.77 32.03 -17.65
C SER A 67 5.27 31.84 -17.75
N HIS A 68 4.59 31.67 -16.61
CA HIS A 68 3.14 31.50 -16.57
C HIS A 68 2.40 32.79 -16.96
N TRP A 69 2.86 33.98 -16.54
CA TRP A 69 2.30 35.26 -16.99
C TRP A 69 2.38 35.40 -18.52
N HIS A 70 3.54 35.11 -19.12
CA HIS A 70 3.70 35.09 -20.58
C HIS A 70 2.78 34.08 -21.26
N PHE A 71 2.65 32.88 -20.69
CA PHE A 71 1.72 31.87 -21.17
C PHE A 71 0.27 32.34 -21.08
N ALA A 72 -0.11 33.04 -20.02
CA ALA A 72 -1.44 33.60 -19.80
C ALA A 72 -1.74 34.84 -20.63
N ARG A 73 -0.77 35.45 -21.33
CA ARG A 73 -1.02 36.62 -22.19
C ARG A 73 -2.04 36.36 -23.29
N THR A 74 -2.16 35.12 -23.76
CA THR A 74 -3.14 34.76 -24.79
C THR A 74 -4.02 33.61 -24.32
N TYR A 75 -5.33 33.85 -24.28
CA TYR A 75 -6.36 32.87 -23.97
C TYR A 75 -7.69 33.33 -24.58
N ALA A 76 -8.27 32.50 -25.45
CA ALA A 76 -9.47 32.87 -26.21
C ALA A 76 -10.80 32.55 -25.49
N GLY A 77 -10.75 31.87 -24.34
CA GLY A 77 -11.93 31.30 -23.67
C GLY A 77 -12.31 29.91 -24.21
N GLY A 78 -13.15 29.20 -23.46
CA GLY A 78 -13.65 27.86 -23.80
C GLY A 78 -12.67 26.71 -23.49
N GLU A 79 -11.77 26.37 -24.40
CA GLU A 79 -10.83 25.25 -24.24
C GLU A 79 -9.63 25.63 -23.34
N PRO A 80 -9.31 24.84 -22.30
CA PRO A 80 -8.19 25.13 -21.41
C PRO A 80 -6.87 25.17 -22.18
N LYS A 81 -6.03 26.15 -21.86
CA LYS A 81 -4.69 26.25 -22.39
C LYS A 81 -3.74 25.54 -21.44
N LEU A 82 -3.19 24.39 -21.86
CA LEU A 82 -2.33 23.54 -21.03
C LEU A 82 -0.96 23.36 -21.68
N ARG A 83 0.12 23.44 -20.88
CA ARG A 83 1.46 22.97 -21.28
C ARG A 83 2.09 22.11 -20.18
N VAL A 84 2.81 21.08 -20.60
CA VAL A 84 3.56 20.15 -19.73
C VAL A 84 4.98 20.08 -20.27
N TYR A 85 5.97 20.51 -19.49
CA TYR A 85 7.35 20.64 -19.96
C TYR A 85 8.37 20.63 -18.83
N ASN A 86 9.64 20.48 -19.19
CA ASN A 86 10.76 20.66 -18.26
C ASN A 86 11.42 22.00 -18.54
N PRO A 87 11.35 22.98 -17.63
CA PRO A 87 12.04 24.26 -17.82
C PRO A 87 13.55 24.06 -17.99
N ARG A 88 14.11 24.75 -18.98
CA ARG A 88 15.54 24.73 -19.33
C ARG A 88 15.98 26.17 -19.54
N LEU A 89 17.13 26.54 -18.97
CA LEU A 89 17.62 27.92 -19.01
C LEU A 89 17.76 28.43 -20.45
N GLU A 90 18.28 27.61 -21.37
CA GLU A 90 18.53 27.98 -22.77
C GLU A 90 17.25 28.16 -23.60
N GLU A 91 16.18 27.43 -23.29
CA GLU A 91 14.93 27.44 -24.06
C GLU A 91 13.86 28.33 -23.42
N HIS A 92 13.81 28.39 -22.09
CA HIS A 92 12.73 28.97 -21.31
C HIS A 92 13.17 30.15 -20.44
N GLY A 93 14.48 30.40 -20.29
CA GLY A 93 15.02 31.46 -19.44
C GLY A 93 15.00 31.15 -17.94
N TRP A 94 14.60 29.95 -17.55
CA TRP A 94 14.60 29.46 -16.16
C TRP A 94 14.69 27.93 -16.11
N THR A 95 14.96 27.38 -14.93
CA THR A 95 15.12 25.93 -14.74
C THR A 95 14.30 25.44 -13.56
N SER A 96 13.92 24.16 -13.58
CA SER A 96 13.38 23.45 -12.43
C SER A 96 13.93 22.03 -12.41
N THR A 97 14.06 21.46 -11.21
CA THR A 97 14.36 20.04 -11.04
C THR A 97 13.16 19.15 -11.35
N HIS A 98 11.96 19.73 -11.52
CA HIS A 98 10.69 19.05 -11.72
C HIS A 98 10.14 19.22 -13.14
N THR A 99 9.17 18.37 -13.50
CA THR A 99 8.29 18.63 -14.65
C THR A 99 7.21 19.62 -14.22
N VAL A 100 6.98 20.64 -15.05
CA VAL A 100 6.03 21.72 -14.80
C VAL A 100 4.79 21.55 -15.66
N ILE A 101 3.63 21.70 -15.03
CA ILE A 101 2.32 21.74 -15.66
C ILE A 101 1.77 23.13 -15.43
N GLU A 102 1.45 23.85 -16.50
CA GLU A 102 0.79 25.16 -16.43
C GLU A 102 -0.51 25.15 -17.21
N LEU A 103 -1.55 25.70 -16.60
CA LEU A 103 -2.91 25.74 -17.09
C LEU A 103 -3.49 27.14 -16.95
N VAL A 104 -4.15 27.62 -18.01
CA VAL A 104 -5.02 28.79 -18.00
C VAL A 104 -6.39 28.37 -18.49
N SER A 105 -7.41 28.56 -17.66
CA SER A 105 -8.79 28.20 -17.98
C SER A 105 -9.78 29.19 -17.36
N GLU A 106 -11.04 29.14 -17.81
CA GLU A 106 -12.13 29.76 -17.06
C GLU A 106 -12.24 29.10 -15.68
N ASP A 107 -12.58 29.89 -14.66
CA ASP A 107 -12.72 29.36 -13.31
C ASP A 107 -13.99 28.50 -13.19
N MET A 108 -13.82 27.29 -12.64
CA MET A 108 -14.90 26.36 -12.39
C MET A 108 -14.56 25.42 -11.22
N PRO A 109 -15.57 24.85 -10.55
CA PRO A 109 -15.34 23.85 -9.51
C PRO A 109 -14.56 22.65 -10.03
N PHE A 110 -13.82 21.99 -9.13
CA PHE A 110 -13.14 20.72 -9.35
C PHE A 110 -11.91 20.72 -10.28
N LEU A 111 -11.31 21.88 -10.59
CA LEU A 111 -10.11 21.91 -11.43
C LEU A 111 -8.89 21.29 -10.72
N VAL A 112 -8.53 21.82 -9.54
CA VAL A 112 -7.30 21.45 -8.83
C VAL A 112 -7.30 19.98 -8.39
N ASP A 113 -8.38 19.55 -7.73
CA ASP A 113 -8.53 18.18 -7.24
C ASP A 113 -8.53 17.14 -8.37
N SER A 114 -9.16 17.43 -9.52
CA SER A 114 -9.16 16.55 -10.68
C SER A 114 -7.80 16.47 -11.38
N ILE A 115 -7.07 17.59 -11.49
CA ILE A 115 -5.69 17.61 -12.01
C ILE A 115 -4.77 16.78 -11.12
N THR A 116 -4.79 17.02 -9.81
CA THR A 116 -3.98 16.27 -8.84
C THR A 116 -4.30 14.79 -8.88
N MET A 117 -5.58 14.43 -9.06
CA MET A 117 -5.99 13.03 -9.20
C MET A 117 -5.43 12.37 -10.46
N GLU A 118 -5.42 13.04 -11.61
CA GLU A 118 -4.81 12.53 -12.84
C GLU A 118 -3.30 12.30 -12.68
N ILE A 119 -2.60 13.27 -12.07
CA ILE A 119 -1.16 13.20 -11.81
C ILE A 119 -0.84 11.97 -10.96
N ASN A 120 -1.56 11.80 -9.83
CA ASN A 120 -1.40 10.63 -8.96
C ASN A 120 -1.74 9.31 -9.66
N ARG A 121 -2.75 9.29 -10.55
CA ARG A 121 -3.12 8.10 -11.33
C ARG A 121 -1.99 7.66 -12.25
N GLN A 122 -1.18 8.60 -12.74
CA GLN A 122 0.00 8.30 -13.54
C GLN A 122 1.25 7.99 -12.71
N GLY A 123 1.12 7.85 -11.39
CA GLY A 123 2.21 7.47 -10.48
C GLY A 123 3.20 8.60 -10.18
N LEU A 124 2.77 9.86 -10.33
CA LEU A 124 3.60 11.04 -10.07
C LEU A 124 3.24 11.67 -8.73
N THR A 125 4.26 12.09 -7.99
CA THR A 125 4.12 12.90 -6.77
C THR A 125 3.98 14.37 -7.15
N VAL A 126 3.08 15.08 -6.45
CA VAL A 126 2.94 16.54 -6.55
C VAL A 126 3.84 17.21 -5.51
N HIS A 127 4.76 18.06 -5.97
CA HIS A 127 5.72 18.78 -5.13
C HIS A 127 5.31 20.21 -4.82
N LEU A 128 4.54 20.84 -5.72
CA LEU A 128 4.01 22.20 -5.53
C LEU A 128 2.72 22.35 -6.33
N VAL A 129 1.74 23.06 -5.76
CA VAL A 129 0.56 23.54 -6.48
C VAL A 129 0.38 25.02 -6.18
N ILE A 130 0.32 25.83 -7.24
CA ILE A 130 -0.05 27.24 -7.18
C ILE A 130 -1.29 27.38 -8.05
N HIS A 131 -2.41 27.80 -7.48
CA HIS A 131 -3.71 27.81 -8.19
C HIS A 131 -4.57 29.06 -7.93
N PRO A 132 -4.02 30.28 -8.09
CA PRO A 132 -4.79 31.52 -7.95
C PRO A 132 -5.98 31.56 -8.91
N VAL A 133 -7.11 32.06 -8.42
CA VAL A 133 -8.22 32.52 -9.25
C VAL A 133 -8.06 34.02 -9.42
N MET A 134 -7.79 34.48 -10.64
CA MET A 134 -7.52 35.89 -10.94
C MET A 134 -8.64 36.48 -11.77
N LYS A 135 -9.01 37.73 -11.48
CA LYS A 135 -9.92 38.50 -12.32
C LYS A 135 -9.14 39.20 -13.42
N LEU A 136 -9.22 38.69 -14.64
CA LEU A 136 -8.45 39.17 -15.78
C LEU A 136 -9.34 39.90 -16.80
N ARG A 137 -8.82 40.97 -17.39
CA ARG A 137 -9.45 41.68 -18.50
C ARG A 137 -8.74 41.32 -19.79
N ARG A 138 -9.49 40.85 -20.78
CA ARG A 138 -8.96 40.44 -22.09
C ARG A 138 -9.62 41.19 -23.24
N GLU A 139 -8.84 41.55 -24.25
CA GLU A 139 -9.29 42.14 -25.52
C GLU A 139 -8.84 41.23 -26.67
N GLY A 140 -9.79 40.68 -27.43
CA GLY A 140 -9.45 39.73 -28.51
C GLY A 140 -8.70 38.48 -28.06
N GLY A 141 -8.87 38.06 -26.80
CA GLY A 141 -8.14 36.95 -26.19
C GLY A 141 -6.73 37.30 -25.68
N VAL A 142 -6.32 38.56 -25.78
CA VAL A 142 -5.05 39.05 -25.24
C VAL A 142 -5.27 39.70 -23.88
N LEU A 143 -4.41 39.41 -22.91
CA LEU A 143 -4.42 40.05 -21.59
C LEU A 143 -4.22 41.56 -21.74
N ALA A 144 -5.20 42.32 -21.25
CA ALA A 144 -5.23 43.78 -21.25
C ALA A 144 -5.09 44.37 -19.83
N GLY A 145 -5.20 43.55 -18.79
CA GLY A 145 -4.92 43.94 -17.41
C GLY A 145 -5.32 42.90 -16.38
N VAL A 146 -4.67 42.96 -15.22
CA VAL A 146 -4.98 42.17 -14.02
C VAL A 146 -5.75 43.06 -13.06
N VAL A 147 -6.98 42.67 -12.69
CA VAL A 147 -7.85 43.48 -11.83
C VAL A 147 -7.51 43.18 -10.36
N PRO A 148 -7.17 44.19 -9.54
CA PRO A 148 -7.03 44.01 -8.10
C PRO A 148 -8.36 43.60 -7.47
N ASP A 149 -8.32 42.63 -6.56
CA ASP A 149 -9.44 41.89 -5.96
C ASP A 149 -10.53 42.75 -5.25
N ARG A 150 -10.42 44.09 -5.25
CA ARG A 150 -11.28 45.03 -4.51
C ARG A 150 -11.95 46.15 -5.32
N GLY A 151 -11.93 46.11 -6.66
CA GLY A 151 -12.56 47.11 -7.52
C GLY A 151 -13.70 46.57 -8.37
N GLY A 152 -14.82 47.29 -8.46
CA GLY A 152 -16.00 46.98 -9.29
C GLY A 152 -15.79 47.08 -10.81
N GLU A 153 -14.57 46.83 -11.31
CA GLU A 153 -14.21 46.87 -12.72
C GLU A 153 -14.67 45.60 -13.46
N MET A 154 -14.83 45.69 -14.79
CA MET A 154 -15.18 44.56 -15.66
C MET A 154 -13.96 43.64 -15.90
N GLY A 155 -14.12 42.34 -15.63
CA GLY A 155 -13.12 41.28 -15.86
C GLY A 155 -13.76 39.90 -15.62
N ARG A 156 -13.14 38.84 -16.13
CA ARG A 156 -13.58 37.44 -15.95
C ARG A 156 -12.66 36.72 -14.98
N PHE A 157 -13.22 35.83 -14.16
CA PHE A 157 -12.42 34.97 -13.30
C PHE A 157 -11.82 33.83 -14.12
N GLU A 158 -10.50 33.71 -14.05
CA GLU A 158 -9.72 32.67 -14.70
C GLU A 158 -8.89 31.96 -13.63
N SER A 159 -8.82 30.63 -13.75
CA SER A 159 -7.99 29.80 -12.91
C SER A 159 -6.63 29.62 -13.58
N LEU A 160 -5.56 29.96 -12.87
CA LEU A 160 -4.19 29.78 -13.32
C LEU A 160 -3.55 28.75 -12.42
N ILE A 161 -3.24 27.57 -12.96
CA ILE A 161 -2.73 26.45 -12.17
C ILE A 161 -1.32 26.10 -12.62
N HIS A 162 -0.37 26.14 -11.70
CA HIS A 162 1.00 25.66 -11.86
C HIS A 162 1.24 24.51 -10.91
N VAL A 163 1.68 23.38 -11.45
CA VAL A 163 1.98 22.17 -10.69
C VAL A 163 3.37 21.69 -11.02
N GLU A 164 4.15 21.36 -9.98
CA GLU A 164 5.43 20.68 -10.12
C GLU A 164 5.29 19.21 -9.71
N VAL A 165 5.80 18.32 -10.56
CA VAL A 165 5.71 16.86 -10.37
C VAL A 165 7.06 16.18 -10.60
N ASP A 166 7.17 14.91 -10.22
CA ASP A 166 8.36 14.10 -10.50
C ASP A 166 8.83 14.25 -11.96
N ARG A 167 10.13 14.44 -12.15
CA ARG A 167 10.69 14.79 -13.45
C ARG A 167 10.55 13.64 -14.45
N ARG A 168 9.93 13.92 -15.60
CA ARG A 168 9.85 13.02 -16.76
C ARG A 168 10.62 13.58 -17.94
N THR A 169 11.61 12.85 -18.45
CA THR A 169 12.46 13.33 -19.57
C THR A 169 12.00 12.85 -20.94
N GLU A 170 11.27 11.72 -21.00
CA GLU A 170 10.77 11.15 -22.25
C GLU A 170 9.58 11.95 -22.79
N ARG A 171 9.58 12.23 -24.09
CA ARG A 171 8.56 13.08 -24.72
C ARG A 171 7.19 12.41 -24.69
N GLU A 172 7.14 11.11 -24.93
CA GLU A 172 5.94 10.29 -24.91
C GLU A 172 5.24 10.33 -23.54
N GLN A 173 6.03 10.34 -22.46
CA GLN A 173 5.48 10.40 -21.10
C GLN A 173 4.92 11.79 -20.76
N LEU A 174 5.51 12.87 -21.30
CA LEU A 174 5.01 14.24 -21.15
C LEU A 174 3.73 14.45 -21.97
N ASP A 175 3.70 13.94 -23.21
CA ASP A 175 2.51 14.00 -24.07
C ASP A 175 1.37 13.16 -23.46
N ALA A 176 1.65 11.98 -22.91
CA ALA A 176 0.65 11.18 -22.19
C ALA A 176 0.09 11.88 -20.93
N LEU A 177 0.93 12.61 -20.19
CA LEU A 177 0.50 13.42 -19.05
C LEU A 177 -0.41 14.56 -19.50
N ARG A 178 0.00 15.31 -20.53
CA ARG A 178 -0.80 16.38 -21.12
C ARG A 178 -2.15 15.87 -21.61
N ASP A 179 -2.17 14.79 -22.38
CA ASP A 179 -3.39 14.26 -22.98
C ASP A 179 -4.32 13.65 -21.91
N GLY A 180 -3.76 13.08 -20.83
CA GLY A 180 -4.52 12.67 -19.65
C GLY A 180 -5.23 13.84 -18.97
N LEU A 181 -4.49 14.93 -18.73
CA LEU A 181 -5.01 16.15 -18.11
C LEU A 181 -6.09 16.83 -18.96
N LEU A 182 -5.89 16.93 -20.29
CA LEU A 182 -6.89 17.50 -21.20
C LEU A 182 -8.20 16.71 -21.18
N ARG A 183 -8.13 15.37 -21.15
CA ARG A 183 -9.33 14.53 -21.03
C ARG A 183 -10.08 14.79 -19.72
N VAL A 184 -9.36 14.88 -18.60
CA VAL A 184 -9.94 15.17 -17.29
C VAL A 184 -10.57 16.56 -17.25
N LEU A 185 -9.89 17.58 -17.77
CA LEU A 185 -10.43 18.94 -17.84
C LEU A 185 -11.69 19.03 -18.72
N ALA A 186 -11.74 18.26 -19.82
CA ALA A 186 -12.95 18.16 -20.63
C ALA A 186 -14.12 17.51 -19.88
N ASP A 187 -13.85 16.50 -19.05
CA ASP A 187 -14.87 15.86 -18.19
C ASP A 187 -15.36 16.81 -17.09
N VAL A 188 -14.46 17.59 -16.46
CA VAL A 188 -14.82 18.63 -15.48
C VAL A 188 -15.75 19.66 -16.12
N ARG A 189 -15.34 20.23 -17.25
CA ARG A 189 -16.14 21.25 -17.97
C ARG A 189 -17.50 20.71 -18.37
N ALA A 190 -17.57 19.51 -18.97
CA ALA A 190 -18.85 18.92 -19.35
C ALA A 190 -19.78 18.72 -18.14
N SER A 191 -19.23 18.30 -17.00
CA SER A 191 -20.01 18.11 -15.76
C SER A 191 -20.56 19.43 -15.21
N VAL A 192 -19.76 20.50 -15.28
CA VAL A 192 -20.14 21.84 -14.78
C VAL A 192 -21.15 22.52 -15.73
N GLU A 193 -20.91 22.48 -17.04
CA GLU A 193 -21.82 23.06 -18.05
C GLU A 193 -23.21 22.41 -18.01
N ASP A 194 -23.28 21.07 -17.91
CA ASP A 194 -24.55 20.34 -17.91
C ASP A 194 -25.17 20.20 -16.50
N TRP A 195 -24.63 20.88 -15.49
CA TRP A 195 -25.07 20.71 -14.10
C TRP A 195 -26.56 21.03 -13.90
N ASP A 196 -27.03 22.14 -14.45
CA ASP A 196 -28.43 22.53 -14.38
C ASP A 196 -29.34 21.56 -15.16
N ASP A 197 -28.91 21.08 -16.33
CA ASP A 197 -29.65 20.11 -17.14
C ASP A 197 -29.75 18.74 -16.46
N MET A 198 -28.68 18.29 -15.82
CA MET A 198 -28.69 17.07 -15.00
C MET A 198 -29.60 17.20 -13.78
N ARG A 199 -29.68 18.40 -13.16
CA ARG A 199 -30.62 18.66 -12.07
C ARG A 199 -32.06 18.69 -12.57
N ALA A 200 -32.32 19.33 -13.72
CA ALA A 200 -33.63 19.35 -14.36
C ALA A 200 -34.12 17.93 -14.69
N ARG A 201 -33.22 17.03 -15.10
CA ARG A 201 -33.52 15.62 -15.33
C ARG A 201 -34.10 14.91 -14.09
N ILE A 202 -33.64 15.24 -12.89
CA ILE A 202 -34.23 14.72 -11.65
C ILE A 202 -35.65 15.25 -11.46
N GLY A 203 -35.88 16.53 -11.77
CA GLY A 203 -37.23 17.12 -11.80
C GLY A 203 -38.17 16.39 -12.77
N ASP A 204 -37.69 16.08 -13.97
CA ASP A 204 -38.46 15.32 -14.97
C ASP A 204 -38.81 13.91 -14.49
N ILE A 205 -37.88 13.25 -13.80
CA ILE A 205 -38.10 11.95 -13.17
C ILE A 205 -39.24 12.05 -12.15
N LEU A 206 -39.16 13.03 -11.24
CA LEU A 206 -40.16 13.23 -10.19
C LEU A 206 -41.55 13.48 -10.80
N ALA A 207 -41.64 14.33 -11.83
CA ALA A 207 -42.90 14.61 -12.53
C ALA A 207 -43.45 13.41 -13.31
N GLU A 208 -42.59 12.54 -13.87
CA GLU A 208 -43.01 11.29 -14.52
C GLU A 208 -43.59 10.31 -13.51
N THR A 209 -42.92 10.09 -12.37
CA THR A 209 -43.41 9.19 -11.30
C THR A 209 -44.69 9.68 -10.63
N GLU A 210 -45.06 10.95 -10.78
CA GLU A 210 -46.34 11.50 -10.33
C GLU A 210 -47.47 11.23 -11.32
N ARG A 211 -47.18 11.35 -12.61
CA ARG A 211 -48.16 11.13 -13.69
C ARG A 211 -48.43 9.65 -13.93
N ASN A 212 -47.38 8.83 -13.92
CA ASN A 212 -47.45 7.37 -14.07
C ASN A 212 -46.71 6.70 -12.90
N PRO A 213 -47.37 6.50 -11.74
CA PRO A 213 -46.73 5.93 -10.58
C PRO A 213 -46.34 4.46 -10.83
N PRO A 214 -45.13 4.01 -10.46
CA PRO A 214 -44.71 2.62 -10.60
C PRO A 214 -45.57 1.68 -9.73
N PRO A 215 -45.64 0.38 -10.05
CA PRO A 215 -46.44 -0.60 -9.32
C PRO A 215 -45.78 -1.01 -7.99
N CYS A 216 -45.56 -0.05 -7.08
CA CYS A 216 -45.03 -0.27 -5.74
C CYS A 216 -45.87 0.43 -4.66
N PRO A 217 -45.72 0.07 -3.37
CA PRO A 217 -46.47 0.71 -2.29
C PRO A 217 -46.22 2.23 -2.20
N ALA A 218 -47.29 3.03 -2.01
CA ALA A 218 -47.19 4.50 -1.99
C ALA A 218 -46.17 5.05 -0.98
N ALA A 219 -46.04 4.42 0.19
CA ALA A 219 -45.03 4.83 1.18
C ALA A 219 -43.59 4.61 0.69
N GLU A 220 -43.35 3.54 -0.08
CA GLU A 220 -42.05 3.27 -0.70
C GLU A 220 -41.75 4.29 -1.80
N LEU A 221 -42.72 4.54 -2.68
CA LEU A 221 -42.60 5.55 -3.74
C LEU A 221 -42.28 6.94 -3.18
N ASN A 222 -43.00 7.36 -2.13
CA ASN A 222 -42.78 8.65 -1.48
C ASN A 222 -41.35 8.78 -0.92
N GLU A 223 -40.82 7.70 -0.36
CA GLU A 223 -39.45 7.67 0.16
C GLU A 223 -38.40 7.74 -0.96
N GLN A 224 -38.62 7.01 -2.07
CA GLN A 224 -37.76 7.04 -3.25
C GLN A 224 -37.75 8.42 -3.92
N ARG A 225 -38.92 9.06 -4.04
CA ARG A 225 -39.04 10.45 -4.54
C ARG A 225 -38.34 11.44 -3.63
N ALA A 226 -38.52 11.32 -2.31
CA ALA A 226 -37.82 12.15 -1.34
C ALA A 226 -36.30 12.00 -1.44
N PHE A 227 -35.80 10.78 -1.69
CA PHE A 227 -34.37 10.56 -1.91
C PHE A 227 -33.86 11.24 -3.18
N LEU A 228 -34.56 11.11 -4.30
CA LEU A 228 -34.18 11.78 -5.54
C LEU A 228 -34.16 13.31 -5.38
N GLN A 229 -35.16 13.87 -4.70
CA GLN A 229 -35.20 15.29 -4.36
C GLN A 229 -34.00 15.70 -3.49
N TRP A 230 -33.69 14.89 -2.47
CA TRP A 230 -32.53 15.11 -1.61
C TRP A 230 -31.21 15.11 -2.41
N LEU A 231 -31.04 14.22 -3.41
CA LEU A 231 -29.86 14.25 -4.29
C LEU A 231 -29.78 15.58 -5.07
N ALA A 232 -30.90 16.06 -5.61
CA ALA A 232 -30.97 17.31 -6.37
C ALA A 232 -30.67 18.56 -5.50
N GLU A 233 -30.87 18.47 -4.20
CA GLU A 233 -30.60 19.52 -3.20
C GLU A 233 -29.11 19.60 -2.78
N GLY A 234 -28.20 19.02 -3.57
CA GLY A 234 -26.75 19.15 -3.37
C GLY A 234 -26.14 18.04 -2.50
N HIS A 235 -26.83 16.91 -2.35
CA HIS A 235 -26.29 15.74 -1.66
C HIS A 235 -25.57 14.75 -2.60
N LEU A 236 -25.61 15.00 -3.91
CA LEU A 236 -24.85 14.29 -4.93
C LEU A 236 -24.21 15.32 -5.89
N VAL A 237 -22.90 15.22 -6.10
CA VAL A 237 -22.26 15.86 -7.24
C VAL A 237 -22.61 15.03 -8.48
N LEU A 238 -23.61 15.48 -9.24
CA LEU A 238 -23.95 14.97 -10.57
C LEU A 238 -22.79 15.21 -11.54
N LEU A 239 -22.31 14.13 -12.14
CA LEU A 239 -21.21 14.13 -13.11
C LEU A 239 -21.65 13.64 -14.49
N GLY A 240 -22.73 12.86 -14.58
CA GLY A 240 -23.31 12.49 -15.86
C GLY A 240 -24.73 11.96 -15.74
N ALA A 241 -25.50 12.15 -16.80
CA ALA A 241 -26.83 11.56 -16.94
C ALA A 241 -27.01 10.99 -18.35
N ARG A 242 -27.72 9.86 -18.49
CA ARG A 242 -28.08 9.31 -19.80
C ARG A 242 -29.31 8.41 -19.70
N ASP A 243 -30.15 8.44 -20.72
CA ASP A 243 -31.32 7.57 -20.82
C ASP A 243 -31.01 6.29 -21.59
N TYR A 244 -31.60 5.19 -21.15
CA TYR A 244 -31.51 3.88 -21.80
C TYR A 244 -32.89 3.27 -21.99
N GLU A 245 -33.08 2.59 -23.12
CA GLU A 245 -34.22 1.75 -23.42
C GLU A 245 -33.88 0.29 -23.16
N LEU A 246 -34.79 -0.43 -22.52
CA LEU A 246 -34.69 -1.86 -22.28
C LEU A 246 -35.33 -2.60 -23.47
N VAL A 247 -34.49 -3.08 -24.38
CA VAL A 247 -34.92 -3.79 -25.59
C VAL A 247 -34.50 -5.25 -25.52
N ARG A 248 -35.19 -6.14 -26.25
CA ARG A 248 -34.70 -7.50 -26.48
C ARG A 248 -33.72 -7.48 -27.64
N ASP A 249 -32.60 -8.17 -27.47
CA ASP A 249 -31.60 -8.35 -28.52
C ASP A 249 -32.02 -9.51 -29.43
N ASP A 250 -32.59 -9.17 -30.58
CA ASP A 250 -33.06 -10.14 -31.59
C ASP A 250 -31.92 -10.66 -32.50
N GLU A 251 -30.76 -9.98 -32.54
CA GLU A 251 -29.62 -10.33 -33.41
C GLU A 251 -28.44 -10.98 -32.65
N GLY A 252 -28.47 -11.03 -31.31
CA GLY A 252 -27.44 -11.61 -30.44
C GLY A 252 -27.94 -12.66 -29.44
N SER A 253 -27.65 -12.47 -28.14
CA SER A 253 -27.81 -13.51 -27.09
C SER A 253 -29.27 -13.88 -26.72
N GLY A 254 -30.27 -13.30 -27.40
CA GLY A 254 -31.70 -13.54 -27.14
C GLY A 254 -32.21 -13.00 -25.79
N GLY A 255 -31.46 -12.10 -25.13
CA GLY A 255 -31.83 -11.54 -23.83
C GLY A 255 -31.96 -10.02 -23.84
N ASP A 256 -32.37 -9.46 -22.70
CA ASP A 256 -32.54 -8.01 -22.55
C ASP A 256 -31.21 -7.27 -22.66
N VAL A 257 -31.23 -6.10 -23.31
CA VAL A 257 -30.10 -5.16 -23.43
C VAL A 257 -30.55 -3.71 -23.18
N LEU A 258 -29.66 -2.92 -22.60
CA LEU A 258 -29.86 -1.47 -22.44
C LEU A 258 -29.20 -0.73 -23.61
N ARG A 259 -30.04 -0.12 -24.45
CA ARG A 259 -29.61 0.72 -25.57
C ARG A 259 -29.68 2.19 -25.17
N ALA A 260 -28.57 2.91 -25.34
CA ALA A 260 -28.55 4.35 -25.05
C ALA A 260 -29.50 5.10 -25.99
N VAL A 261 -30.28 6.03 -25.45
CA VAL A 261 -31.12 6.95 -26.24
C VAL A 261 -30.22 8.04 -26.83
N PRO A 262 -30.13 8.17 -28.17
CA PRO A 262 -29.28 9.17 -28.80
C PRO A 262 -29.59 10.60 -28.34
N GLY A 263 -28.56 11.41 -28.12
CA GLY A 263 -28.67 12.80 -27.67
C GLY A 263 -29.07 12.99 -26.20
N SER A 264 -29.31 11.92 -25.45
CA SER A 264 -29.74 12.02 -24.04
C SER A 264 -28.59 12.20 -23.04
N GLY A 265 -27.34 12.08 -23.50
CA GLY A 265 -26.14 12.05 -22.69
C GLY A 265 -25.66 13.43 -22.24
N LEU A 266 -25.44 13.60 -20.94
CA LEU A 266 -24.98 14.82 -20.28
C LEU A 266 -23.71 14.55 -19.44
N GLY A 267 -22.91 15.58 -19.20
CA GLY A 267 -21.69 15.54 -18.41
C GLY A 267 -20.64 14.59 -18.98
N ILE A 268 -20.05 13.75 -18.14
CA ILE A 268 -19.11 12.69 -18.55
C ILE A 268 -19.75 11.63 -19.47
N LEU A 269 -21.08 11.64 -19.59
CA LEU A 269 -21.85 10.78 -20.48
C LEU A 269 -22.31 11.51 -21.75
N ARG A 270 -21.73 12.66 -22.14
CA ARG A 270 -21.90 13.22 -23.50
C ARG A 270 -21.45 12.21 -24.57
N GLU A 271 -22.06 12.25 -25.75
CA GLU A 271 -21.69 11.35 -26.85
C GLU A 271 -20.32 11.72 -27.42
N ARG A 272 -19.43 10.73 -27.53
CA ARG A 272 -18.14 10.82 -28.22
C ARG A 272 -18.07 9.70 -29.26
N GLY A 273 -18.86 9.81 -30.33
CA GLY A 273 -18.98 8.79 -31.39
C GLY A 273 -20.33 8.06 -31.41
N GLU A 274 -20.45 7.00 -32.21
CA GLU A 274 -21.71 6.26 -32.41
C GLU A 274 -22.22 5.57 -31.12
N ALA A 275 -23.55 5.56 -30.96
CA ALA A 275 -24.24 5.01 -29.80
C ALA A 275 -24.13 3.47 -29.73
N ALA A 276 -23.08 2.98 -29.05
CA ALA A 276 -22.90 1.56 -28.81
C ALA A 276 -23.86 1.03 -27.72
N PRO A 277 -24.28 -0.26 -27.79
CA PRO A 277 -24.96 -0.93 -26.68
C PRO A 277 -24.13 -0.86 -25.40
N SER A 278 -24.76 -0.89 -24.23
CA SER A 278 -24.01 -1.07 -22.98
C SER A 278 -23.40 -2.48 -22.94
N LEU A 279 -22.19 -2.63 -23.48
CA LEU A 279 -21.44 -3.89 -23.54
C LEU A 279 -21.36 -4.56 -22.15
N ALA A 280 -21.17 -3.75 -21.10
CA ALA A 280 -21.11 -4.22 -19.72
C ALA A 280 -22.44 -4.83 -19.21
N PHE A 281 -23.60 -4.37 -19.70
CA PHE A 281 -24.91 -4.95 -19.34
C PHE A 281 -25.19 -6.21 -20.17
N ALA A 282 -24.87 -6.19 -21.48
CA ALA A 282 -25.05 -7.34 -22.35
C ALA A 282 -24.22 -8.56 -21.93
N GLN A 283 -23.06 -8.32 -21.29
CA GLN A 283 -22.18 -9.37 -20.77
C GLN A 283 -22.61 -9.93 -19.40
N MET A 284 -23.67 -9.40 -18.77
CA MET A 284 -24.15 -9.92 -17.48
C MET A 284 -24.90 -11.26 -17.66
N PRO A 285 -24.78 -12.19 -16.69
CA PRO A 285 -25.57 -13.41 -16.67
C PRO A 285 -27.09 -13.12 -16.77
N PRO A 286 -27.88 -14.01 -17.41
CA PRO A 286 -29.33 -13.82 -17.57
C PRO A 286 -30.09 -13.55 -16.26
N GLU A 287 -29.68 -14.21 -15.18
CA GLU A 287 -30.27 -14.02 -13.84
C GLU A 287 -30.09 -12.60 -13.30
N LEU A 288 -28.94 -11.97 -13.60
CA LEU A 288 -28.65 -10.60 -13.18
C LEU A 288 -29.35 -9.58 -14.09
N ARG A 289 -29.58 -9.93 -15.36
CA ARG A 289 -30.38 -9.12 -16.30
C ARG A 289 -31.86 -9.11 -15.93
N ALA A 290 -32.39 -10.19 -15.34
CA ALA A 290 -33.75 -10.22 -14.82
C ALA A 290 -34.02 -9.15 -13.74
N TYR A 291 -32.97 -8.71 -13.02
CA TYR A 291 -33.08 -7.59 -12.09
C TYR A 291 -33.54 -6.29 -12.76
N ALA A 292 -33.22 -6.08 -14.04
CA ALA A 292 -33.66 -4.90 -14.78
C ALA A 292 -35.20 -4.84 -14.89
N ARG A 293 -35.87 -6.00 -15.01
CA ARG A 293 -37.34 -6.07 -15.11
C ARG A 293 -38.09 -6.09 -13.78
N GLN A 294 -37.39 -6.13 -12.64
CA GLN A 294 -38.06 -6.06 -11.33
C GLN A 294 -38.79 -4.72 -11.14
N PRO A 295 -39.97 -4.70 -10.48
CA PRO A 295 -40.81 -3.50 -10.36
C PRO A 295 -40.36 -2.50 -9.26
N ASN A 296 -39.05 -2.34 -9.05
CA ASN A 296 -38.48 -1.36 -8.12
C ASN A 296 -38.02 -0.11 -8.87
N LEU A 297 -38.39 1.08 -8.38
CA LEU A 297 -38.05 2.34 -9.06
C LEU A 297 -36.54 2.62 -9.07
N LEU A 298 -35.86 2.40 -7.94
CA LEU A 298 -34.46 2.77 -7.76
C LEU A 298 -33.51 1.57 -7.72
N THR A 299 -32.36 1.73 -8.36
CA THR A 299 -31.19 0.87 -8.24
C THR A 299 -30.00 1.73 -7.78
N LEU A 300 -29.51 1.48 -6.57
CA LEU A 300 -28.42 2.24 -5.95
C LEU A 300 -27.19 1.35 -5.76
N THR A 301 -26.06 1.71 -6.38
CA THR A 301 -24.84 0.89 -6.36
C THR A 301 -23.61 1.71 -6.72
N LYS A 302 -22.40 1.13 -6.65
CA LYS A 302 -21.22 1.68 -7.30
C LYS A 302 -21.13 1.25 -8.76
N ALA A 303 -20.73 2.16 -9.64
CA ALA A 303 -20.33 1.86 -11.01
C ALA A 303 -18.99 1.09 -11.04
N ASN A 304 -18.62 0.60 -12.23
CA ASN A 304 -17.30 0.00 -12.49
C ASN A 304 -16.26 1.03 -12.93
N THR A 305 -16.68 2.27 -13.19
CA THR A 305 -15.82 3.36 -13.64
C THR A 305 -15.47 4.24 -12.46
N ARG A 306 -14.19 4.65 -12.38
CA ARG A 306 -13.74 5.65 -11.42
C ARG A 306 -14.10 7.05 -11.90
N SER A 307 -14.33 7.95 -10.95
CA SER A 307 -14.49 9.36 -11.26
C SER A 307 -13.21 9.92 -11.86
N THR A 308 -13.36 10.74 -12.90
CA THR A 308 -12.33 11.64 -13.42
C THR A 308 -12.44 13.04 -12.83
N VAL A 309 -13.49 13.32 -12.06
CA VAL A 309 -13.80 14.65 -11.50
C VAL A 309 -13.89 14.61 -9.96
N HIS A 310 -13.43 15.67 -9.30
CA HIS A 310 -13.56 15.97 -7.87
C HIS A 310 -12.77 15.08 -6.89
N ARG A 311 -13.03 13.76 -6.85
CA ARG A 311 -12.32 12.85 -5.93
C ARG A 311 -12.12 11.44 -6.49
N PRO A 312 -11.00 10.78 -6.14
CA PRO A 312 -10.75 9.42 -6.58
C PRO A 312 -11.70 8.46 -5.88
N GLY A 313 -12.52 7.79 -6.67
CA GLY A 313 -13.47 6.79 -6.18
C GLY A 313 -14.31 6.24 -7.31
N TYR A 314 -15.00 5.13 -7.06
CA TYR A 314 -16.01 4.66 -8.01
C TYR A 314 -17.22 5.58 -7.99
N LEU A 315 -17.74 5.88 -9.18
CA LEU A 315 -18.95 6.68 -9.32
C LEU A 315 -20.13 5.99 -8.63
N ASP A 316 -20.92 6.78 -7.93
CA ASP A 316 -22.23 6.39 -7.45
C ASP A 316 -23.19 6.29 -8.64
N TYR A 317 -23.86 5.15 -8.71
CA TYR A 317 -24.82 4.82 -9.74
C TYR A 317 -26.22 4.91 -9.15
N VAL A 318 -27.02 5.84 -9.66
CA VAL A 318 -28.43 5.97 -9.34
C VAL A 318 -29.22 5.68 -10.62
N GLY A 319 -29.73 4.46 -10.69
CA GLY A 319 -30.59 3.98 -11.75
C GLY A 319 -32.05 4.22 -11.41
N VAL A 320 -32.77 4.95 -12.26
CA VAL A 320 -34.21 5.17 -12.11
C VAL A 320 -34.97 4.49 -13.23
N LYS A 321 -35.72 3.44 -12.91
CA LYS A 321 -36.47 2.67 -13.91
C LYS A 321 -37.63 3.50 -14.47
N ARG A 322 -37.91 3.28 -15.75
CA ARG A 322 -39.04 3.86 -16.47
C ARG A 322 -40.08 2.78 -16.73
N PHE A 323 -41.35 3.15 -16.60
CA PHE A 323 -42.48 2.24 -16.68
C PHE A 323 -43.44 2.69 -17.79
N ASP A 324 -44.01 1.73 -18.52
CA ASP A 324 -45.12 2.00 -19.44
C ASP A 324 -46.46 2.12 -18.70
N ASP A 325 -47.54 2.35 -19.45
CA ASP A 325 -48.90 2.45 -18.91
C ASP A 325 -49.43 1.14 -18.29
N LYS A 326 -48.73 0.01 -18.53
CA LYS A 326 -49.06 -1.29 -17.94
C LYS A 326 -48.25 -1.57 -16.67
N GLY A 327 -47.32 -0.67 -16.31
CA GLY A 327 -46.42 -0.85 -15.17
C GLY A 327 -45.22 -1.76 -15.48
N GLU A 328 -44.92 -2.03 -16.74
CA GLU A 328 -43.76 -2.82 -17.17
C GLU A 328 -42.54 -1.93 -17.36
N VAL A 329 -41.35 -2.44 -17.00
CA VAL A 329 -40.10 -1.69 -17.15
C VAL A 329 -39.71 -1.61 -18.63
N VAL A 330 -39.61 -0.38 -19.15
CA VAL A 330 -39.23 -0.08 -20.55
C VAL A 330 -37.84 0.53 -20.69
N GLY A 331 -37.18 0.88 -19.59
CA GLY A 331 -35.87 1.50 -19.63
C GLY A 331 -35.42 2.05 -18.29
N GLU A 332 -34.37 2.86 -18.34
CA GLU A 332 -33.73 3.44 -17.16
C GLU A 332 -33.18 4.82 -17.47
N ARG A 333 -33.33 5.76 -16.54
CA ARG A 333 -32.54 7.00 -16.48
C ARG A 333 -31.39 6.79 -15.53
N ARG A 334 -30.17 6.89 -16.06
CA ARG A 334 -28.94 6.68 -15.31
C ARG A 334 -28.37 8.01 -14.89
N LEU A 335 -28.15 8.18 -13.60
CA LEU A 335 -27.42 9.30 -13.01
C LEU A 335 -26.12 8.77 -12.40
N LEU A 336 -25.00 9.40 -12.74
CA LEU A 336 -23.69 9.12 -12.20
C LEU A 336 -23.18 10.33 -11.42
N GLY A 337 -22.59 10.07 -10.27
CA GLY A 337 -22.06 11.14 -9.44
C GLY A 337 -21.21 10.67 -8.28
N LEU A 338 -21.02 11.56 -7.32
CA LEU A 338 -20.32 11.29 -6.08
C LEU A 338 -21.11 11.91 -4.92
N TYR A 339 -21.42 11.14 -3.88
CA TYR A 339 -22.05 11.71 -2.68
C TYR A 339 -21.18 12.84 -2.10
N THR A 340 -21.79 13.93 -1.64
CA THR A 340 -21.07 15.08 -1.11
C THR A 340 -20.63 14.85 0.34
N SER A 341 -19.73 15.70 0.86
CA SER A 341 -19.36 15.67 2.28
C SER A 341 -20.58 15.84 3.21
N SER A 342 -21.57 16.64 2.80
CA SER A 342 -22.82 16.80 3.55
C SER A 342 -23.65 15.51 3.60
N ALA A 343 -23.65 14.71 2.54
CA ALA A 343 -24.29 13.39 2.55
C ALA A 343 -23.65 12.45 3.59
N TYR A 344 -22.34 12.58 3.85
CA TYR A 344 -21.65 11.77 4.86
C TYR A 344 -21.84 12.26 6.31
N SER A 345 -22.08 13.56 6.50
CA SER A 345 -22.23 14.18 7.83
C SER A 345 -23.69 14.36 8.28
N THR A 346 -24.66 14.21 7.37
CA THR A 346 -26.09 14.24 7.68
C THR A 346 -26.48 13.03 8.54
N ARG A 347 -27.31 13.25 9.57
CA ARG A 347 -27.83 12.17 10.43
C ARG A 347 -28.68 11.20 9.61
N LEU A 348 -28.59 9.91 9.92
CA LEU A 348 -29.28 8.87 9.14
C LEU A 348 -30.80 9.03 9.13
N GLU A 349 -31.41 9.59 10.18
CA GLU A 349 -32.86 9.82 10.24
C GLU A 349 -33.34 10.93 9.29
N ALA A 350 -32.44 11.81 8.85
CA ALA A 350 -32.75 12.88 7.91
C ALA A 350 -32.56 12.44 6.44
N ILE A 351 -31.88 11.32 6.20
CA ILE A 351 -31.62 10.82 4.84
C ILE A 351 -32.76 9.90 4.41
N PRO A 352 -33.53 10.24 3.35
CA PRO A 352 -34.57 9.36 2.83
C PRO A 352 -34.00 7.99 2.42
N LEU A 353 -34.82 6.95 2.47
CA LEU A 353 -34.48 5.51 2.38
C LEU A 353 -33.71 5.01 3.59
N LEU A 354 -32.65 5.70 4.01
CA LEU A 354 -31.82 5.28 5.14
C LEU A 354 -32.58 5.38 6.47
N ARG A 355 -33.35 6.45 6.70
CA ARG A 355 -34.17 6.60 7.91
C ARG A 355 -35.14 5.42 8.12
N ARG A 356 -35.78 4.96 7.05
CA ARG A 356 -36.68 3.79 7.08
C ARG A 356 -35.89 2.49 7.26
N LYS A 357 -34.76 2.35 6.57
CA LYS A 357 -33.88 1.18 6.68
C LYS A 357 -33.36 1.00 8.11
N VAL A 358 -32.86 2.07 8.73
CA VAL A 358 -32.38 2.10 10.12
C VAL A 358 -33.51 1.81 11.09
N ALA A 359 -34.68 2.45 10.93
CA ALA A 359 -35.85 2.19 11.77
C ALA A 359 -36.27 0.71 11.72
N ALA A 360 -36.31 0.11 10.53
CA ALA A 360 -36.65 -1.30 10.35
C ALA A 360 -35.65 -2.24 11.02
N VAL A 361 -34.34 -1.94 10.97
CA VAL A 361 -33.31 -2.74 11.65
C VAL A 361 -33.45 -2.65 13.17
N LEU A 362 -33.70 -1.45 13.70
CA LEU A 362 -33.90 -1.22 15.14
C LEU A 362 -35.17 -1.90 15.66
N GLU A 363 -36.28 -1.78 14.94
CA GLU A 363 -37.54 -2.45 15.26
C GLU A 363 -37.37 -3.97 15.29
N ARG A 364 -36.73 -4.53 14.26
CA ARG A 364 -36.45 -5.97 14.17
C ARG A 364 -35.53 -6.49 15.27
N ALA A 365 -34.61 -5.65 15.79
CA ALA A 365 -33.76 -6.02 16.91
C ALA A 365 -34.52 -6.19 18.22
N GLY A 366 -35.70 -5.56 18.36
CA GLY A 366 -36.62 -5.78 19.48
C GLY A 366 -36.08 -5.36 20.85
N PHE A 367 -35.03 -4.55 20.91
CA PHE A 367 -34.48 -4.05 22.17
C PHE A 367 -35.42 -3.01 22.80
N LEU A 368 -35.45 -2.97 24.14
CA LEU A 368 -36.21 -1.95 24.86
C LEU A 368 -35.69 -0.54 24.49
N PRO A 369 -36.55 0.43 24.14
CA PRO A 369 -36.15 1.79 23.83
C PRO A 369 -35.29 2.40 24.94
N GLY A 370 -34.19 3.05 24.57
CA GLY A 370 -33.25 3.68 25.50
C GLY A 370 -32.31 2.74 26.26
N SER A 371 -32.45 1.42 26.10
CA SER A 371 -31.51 0.44 26.67
C SER A 371 -30.09 0.60 26.13
N HIS A 372 -29.09 0.09 26.86
CA HIS A 372 -27.70 0.11 26.42
C HIS A 372 -27.52 -0.58 25.05
N ALA A 373 -28.16 -1.73 24.84
CA ALA A 373 -28.11 -2.46 23.56
C ALA A 373 -28.73 -1.66 22.40
N ALA A 374 -29.87 -0.99 22.63
CA ALA A 374 -30.49 -0.13 21.62
C ALA A 374 -29.60 1.05 21.24
N LYS A 375 -28.97 1.71 22.23
CA LYS A 375 -28.02 2.80 21.98
C LYS A 375 -26.78 2.33 21.23
N ALA A 376 -26.20 1.19 21.63
CA ALA A 376 -25.04 0.61 20.96
C ALA A 376 -25.35 0.23 19.51
N LEU A 377 -26.52 -0.38 19.24
CA LEU A 377 -26.94 -0.71 17.88
C LEU A 377 -27.13 0.56 17.02
N ALA A 378 -27.75 1.60 17.56
CA ALA A 378 -27.89 2.88 16.86
C ALA A 378 -26.51 3.49 16.52
N THR A 379 -25.56 3.46 17.46
CA THR A 379 -24.18 3.90 17.21
C THR A 379 -23.49 3.07 16.12
N ILE A 380 -23.68 1.75 16.11
CA ILE A 380 -23.13 0.87 15.06
C ILE A 380 -23.68 1.26 13.68
N LEU A 381 -24.98 1.54 13.57
CA LEU A 381 -25.61 1.95 12.32
C LEU A 381 -25.10 3.33 11.88
N GLU A 382 -24.99 4.30 12.79
CA GLU A 382 -24.47 5.64 12.52
C GLU A 382 -23.01 5.63 12.06
N GLN A 383 -22.21 4.67 12.54
CA GLN A 383 -20.80 4.50 12.16
C GLN A 383 -20.61 3.61 10.92
N TYR A 384 -21.66 2.93 10.44
CA TYR A 384 -21.59 2.09 9.25
C TYR A 384 -21.12 2.90 8.03
N PRO A 385 -20.31 2.34 7.09
CA PRO A 385 -19.92 3.09 5.90
C PRO A 385 -21.17 3.53 5.13
N ARG A 386 -21.33 4.83 4.86
CA ARG A 386 -22.57 5.36 4.26
C ARG A 386 -22.84 4.74 2.88
N ASP A 387 -21.79 4.63 2.07
CA ASP A 387 -21.87 4.00 0.75
C ASP A 387 -22.38 2.55 0.85
N GLU A 388 -21.97 1.80 1.87
CA GLU A 388 -22.46 0.44 2.10
C GLU A 388 -23.87 0.43 2.65
N LEU A 389 -24.20 1.35 3.56
CA LEU A 389 -25.53 1.47 4.16
C LEU A 389 -26.61 1.74 3.10
N ILE A 390 -26.29 2.50 2.06
CA ILE A 390 -27.19 2.77 0.92
C ILE A 390 -27.48 1.48 0.15
N GLN A 391 -26.48 0.64 -0.08
CA GLN A 391 -26.56 -0.53 -0.95
C GLN A 391 -27.06 -1.80 -0.25
N ILE A 392 -26.77 -1.97 1.05
CA ILE A 392 -27.10 -3.19 1.78
C ILE A 392 -28.61 -3.35 2.04
N PRO A 393 -29.21 -4.53 1.81
CA PRO A 393 -30.59 -4.80 2.17
C PRO A 393 -30.82 -4.79 3.69
N VAL A 394 -32.06 -4.58 4.12
CA VAL A 394 -32.44 -4.52 5.56
C VAL A 394 -32.04 -5.79 6.31
N ASP A 395 -32.29 -6.96 5.72
CA ASP A 395 -32.04 -8.26 6.36
C ASP A 395 -30.54 -8.51 6.60
N GLU A 396 -29.72 -8.28 5.57
CA GLU A 396 -28.27 -8.40 5.65
C GLU A 396 -27.66 -7.36 6.60
N LEU A 397 -28.18 -6.13 6.58
CA LEU A 397 -27.76 -5.08 7.49
C LEU A 397 -28.07 -5.45 8.94
N HIS A 398 -29.28 -5.96 9.21
CA HIS A 398 -29.64 -6.42 10.54
C HIS A 398 -28.71 -7.56 11.01
N ALA A 399 -28.48 -8.57 10.17
CA ALA A 399 -27.59 -9.68 10.51
C ALA A 399 -26.15 -9.19 10.82
N THR A 400 -25.64 -8.29 9.98
CA THR A 400 -24.31 -7.67 10.13
C THR A 400 -24.24 -6.83 11.40
N ALA A 401 -25.17 -5.89 11.59
CA ALA A 401 -25.19 -4.99 12.74
C ALA A 401 -25.33 -5.76 14.07
N MET A 402 -26.12 -6.82 14.11
CA MET A 402 -26.22 -7.71 15.27
C MET A 402 -24.93 -8.53 15.47
N GLY A 403 -24.26 -8.93 14.39
CA GLY A 403 -22.93 -9.54 14.44
C GLY A 403 -21.90 -8.61 15.07
N VAL A 404 -21.90 -7.33 14.66
CA VAL A 404 -21.04 -6.28 15.22
C VAL A 404 -21.39 -6.00 16.68
N LEU A 405 -22.68 -5.96 17.04
CA LEU A 405 -23.09 -5.79 18.43
C LEU A 405 -22.60 -6.94 19.33
N ARG A 406 -22.59 -8.18 18.81
CA ARG A 406 -22.05 -9.37 19.51
C ARG A 406 -20.54 -9.39 19.62
N LEU A 407 -19.81 -8.62 18.81
CA LEU A 407 -18.38 -8.39 19.04
C LEU A 407 -18.21 -7.66 20.38
N GLY A 408 -18.97 -6.59 20.63
CA GLY A 408 -18.94 -5.86 21.90
C GLY A 408 -17.51 -5.54 22.34
N GLU A 409 -17.16 -5.93 23.57
CA GLU A 409 -15.79 -5.81 24.12
C GLU A 409 -14.83 -6.93 23.69
N ARG A 410 -15.33 -7.96 22.99
CA ARG A 410 -14.51 -9.09 22.54
C ARG A 410 -13.66 -8.65 21.35
N GLN A 411 -12.37 -8.50 21.60
CA GLN A 411 -11.36 -8.17 20.59
C GLN A 411 -11.09 -9.36 19.65
N ARG A 412 -12.06 -9.74 18.82
CA ARG A 412 -11.92 -10.85 17.87
C ARG A 412 -12.05 -10.36 16.44
N THR A 413 -11.27 -10.99 15.56
CA THR A 413 -11.39 -10.77 14.13
C THR A 413 -12.71 -11.34 13.61
N ARG A 414 -13.44 -10.56 12.80
CA ARG A 414 -14.70 -10.98 12.15
C ARG A 414 -14.78 -10.42 10.75
N LEU A 415 -15.39 -11.20 9.85
CA LEU A 415 -15.65 -10.84 8.46
C LEU A 415 -17.16 -10.81 8.19
N PHE A 416 -17.63 -9.71 7.61
CA PHE A 416 -18.97 -9.62 7.02
C PHE A 416 -18.82 -9.34 5.53
N VAL A 417 -19.54 -10.10 4.70
CA VAL A 417 -19.43 -10.01 3.23
C VAL A 417 -20.79 -9.70 2.64
N ARG A 418 -20.83 -8.71 1.74
CA ARG A 418 -21.98 -8.40 0.90
C ARG A 418 -21.57 -8.52 -0.56
N ARG A 419 -22.38 -9.20 -1.37
CA ARG A 419 -22.20 -9.26 -2.82
C ARG A 419 -22.96 -8.11 -3.50
N ASP A 420 -22.36 -7.47 -4.49
CA ASP A 420 -23.06 -6.55 -5.38
C ASP A 420 -24.20 -7.28 -6.13
N PRO A 421 -25.42 -6.71 -6.22
CA PRO A 421 -26.53 -7.34 -6.93
C PRO A 421 -26.23 -7.72 -8.38
N PHE A 422 -25.28 -7.03 -9.04
CA PHE A 422 -24.85 -7.31 -10.40
C PHE A 422 -23.57 -8.16 -10.48
N GLY A 423 -23.10 -8.69 -9.36
CA GLY A 423 -21.93 -9.58 -9.30
C GLY A 423 -20.62 -8.93 -9.76
N ARG A 424 -20.48 -7.60 -9.60
CA ARG A 424 -19.29 -6.85 -10.03
C ARG A 424 -18.26 -6.66 -8.93
N PHE A 425 -18.65 -6.83 -7.68
CA PHE A 425 -17.75 -6.74 -6.52
C PHE A 425 -18.34 -7.38 -5.26
N TYR A 426 -17.46 -7.58 -4.28
CA TYR A 426 -17.78 -7.96 -2.91
C TYR A 426 -17.30 -6.87 -1.95
N ALA A 427 -18.16 -6.43 -1.04
CA ALA A 427 -17.80 -5.55 0.06
C ALA A 427 -17.54 -6.39 1.31
N CYS A 428 -16.30 -6.39 1.78
CA CYS A 428 -15.82 -7.15 2.92
C CYS A 428 -15.56 -6.20 4.08
N LEU A 429 -16.45 -6.19 5.08
CA LEU A 429 -16.29 -5.40 6.29
C LEU A 429 -15.62 -6.25 7.37
N LEU A 430 -14.36 -5.96 7.64
CA LEU A 430 -13.56 -6.62 8.67
C LEU A 430 -13.50 -5.80 9.95
N PHE A 431 -13.53 -6.50 11.06
CA PHE A 431 -13.15 -5.98 12.37
C PHE A 431 -11.93 -6.75 12.83
N VAL A 432 -10.89 -6.03 13.27
CA VAL A 432 -9.60 -6.59 13.68
C VAL A 432 -9.19 -5.91 14.98
N PRO A 433 -8.62 -6.60 15.99
CA PRO A 433 -8.07 -5.94 17.18
C PRO A 433 -7.13 -4.81 16.79
N ARG A 434 -7.38 -3.60 17.30
CA ARG A 434 -6.70 -2.37 16.86
C ARG A 434 -5.18 -2.47 16.97
N GLU A 435 -4.73 -3.04 18.08
CA GLU A 435 -3.31 -3.27 18.37
C GLU A 435 -2.63 -4.29 17.45
N ASN A 436 -3.41 -5.12 16.74
CA ASN A 436 -2.91 -6.10 15.78
C ASN A 436 -2.90 -5.55 14.35
N TYR A 437 -3.51 -4.38 14.13
CA TYR A 437 -3.61 -3.78 12.82
C TYR A 437 -2.30 -3.07 12.45
N ASN A 438 -1.75 -3.43 11.28
CA ASN A 438 -0.68 -2.70 10.61
C ASN A 438 -0.80 -2.87 9.09
N THR A 439 0.06 -2.17 8.34
CA THR A 439 0.06 -2.17 6.88
C THR A 439 0.27 -3.57 6.28
N ASP A 440 1.12 -4.40 6.88
CA ASP A 440 1.38 -5.78 6.41
C ASP A 440 0.13 -6.66 6.57
N VAL A 441 -0.44 -6.69 7.78
CA VAL A 441 -1.67 -7.44 8.10
C VAL A 441 -2.79 -7.06 7.14
N ARG A 442 -3.01 -5.76 6.92
CA ARG A 442 -4.01 -5.27 5.96
C ARG A 442 -3.73 -5.77 4.54
N THR A 443 -2.48 -5.68 4.08
CA THR A 443 -2.10 -6.08 2.70
C THR A 443 -2.29 -7.59 2.49
N ARG A 444 -1.93 -8.41 3.50
CA ARG A 444 -2.15 -9.86 3.47
C ARG A 444 -3.64 -10.24 3.52
N MET A 445 -4.44 -9.56 4.34
CA MET A 445 -5.90 -9.74 4.35
C MET A 445 -6.53 -9.37 3.01
N GLN A 446 -6.10 -8.26 2.42
CA GLN A 446 -6.56 -7.81 1.12
C GLN A 446 -6.21 -8.83 0.03
N ALA A 447 -4.98 -9.36 0.01
CA ALA A 447 -4.58 -10.40 -0.93
C ALA A 447 -5.42 -11.68 -0.76
N ALA A 448 -5.64 -12.13 0.48
CA ALA A 448 -6.44 -13.33 0.77
C ALA A 448 -7.91 -13.18 0.32
N LEU A 449 -8.51 -12.00 0.49
CA LEU A 449 -9.86 -11.71 0.01
C LEU A 449 -9.92 -11.63 -1.52
N THR A 450 -8.98 -10.92 -2.14
CA THR A 450 -8.91 -10.80 -3.60
C THR A 450 -8.76 -12.16 -4.27
N GLU A 451 -7.89 -13.02 -3.74
CA GLU A 451 -7.73 -14.40 -4.19
C GLU A 451 -9.04 -15.19 -4.03
N ALA A 452 -9.63 -15.19 -2.82
CA ALA A 452 -10.82 -15.99 -2.52
C ALA A 452 -12.01 -15.64 -3.42
N PHE A 453 -12.21 -14.35 -3.72
CA PHE A 453 -13.33 -13.90 -4.55
C PHE A 453 -13.04 -13.89 -6.06
N GLY A 454 -11.85 -14.31 -6.51
CA GLY A 454 -11.46 -14.21 -7.93
C GLY A 454 -11.39 -12.76 -8.41
N GLY A 455 -10.91 -11.87 -7.55
CA GLY A 455 -10.87 -10.43 -7.80
C GLY A 455 -9.76 -10.00 -8.75
N VAL A 456 -10.03 -8.99 -9.56
CA VAL A 456 -9.05 -8.33 -10.46
C VAL A 456 -8.36 -7.13 -9.79
N SER A 457 -9.04 -6.53 -8.82
CA SER A 457 -8.51 -5.41 -8.04
C SER A 457 -9.27 -5.29 -6.72
N SER A 458 -8.68 -4.59 -5.76
CA SER A 458 -9.30 -4.35 -4.46
C SER A 458 -8.89 -3.01 -3.89
N GLU A 459 -9.82 -2.35 -3.22
CA GLU A 459 -9.60 -1.10 -2.49
C GLU A 459 -9.92 -1.27 -1.03
N PHE A 460 -9.30 -0.45 -0.18
CA PHE A 460 -9.56 -0.48 1.24
C PHE A 460 -9.88 0.91 1.80
N THR A 461 -10.66 0.93 2.86
CA THR A 461 -10.85 2.11 3.71
C THR A 461 -10.76 1.64 5.16
N VAL A 462 -9.92 2.32 5.94
CA VAL A 462 -9.68 1.99 7.34
C VAL A 462 -10.26 3.08 8.21
N HIS A 463 -10.99 2.67 9.24
CA HIS A 463 -11.51 3.57 10.26
C HIS A 463 -10.99 3.13 11.62
N LEU A 464 -10.15 3.98 12.22
CA LEU A 464 -9.64 3.85 13.58
C LEU A 464 -10.37 4.88 14.46
N GLY A 465 -11.33 4.41 15.27
CA GLY A 465 -12.04 5.23 16.24
C GLY A 465 -11.67 4.85 17.68
N ASP A 466 -12.55 5.19 18.63
CA ASP A 466 -12.38 4.86 20.05
C ASP A 466 -12.59 3.37 20.39
N SER A 467 -13.06 2.59 19.41
CA SER A 467 -13.24 1.15 19.55
C SER A 467 -11.89 0.42 19.70
N PRO A 468 -11.82 -0.65 20.52
CA PRO A 468 -10.64 -1.53 20.57
C PRO A 468 -10.46 -2.35 19.28
N LEU A 469 -11.39 -2.26 18.32
CA LEU A 469 -11.31 -2.89 17.01
C LEU A 469 -11.08 -1.84 15.92
N ALA A 470 -10.08 -2.06 15.08
CA ALA A 470 -9.95 -1.42 13.78
C ALA A 470 -11.03 -1.97 12.83
N ARG A 471 -11.71 -1.08 12.11
CA ARG A 471 -12.70 -1.45 11.09
C ARG A 471 -12.12 -1.19 9.70
N ILE A 472 -12.13 -2.21 8.86
CA ILE A 472 -11.54 -2.17 7.52
C ILE A 472 -12.63 -2.58 6.54
N LEU A 473 -12.96 -1.71 5.59
CA LEU A 473 -13.80 -2.06 4.45
C LEU A 473 -12.87 -2.37 3.28
N ILE A 474 -12.91 -3.60 2.76
CA ILE A 474 -12.19 -4.01 1.55
C ILE A 474 -13.23 -4.30 0.46
N VAL A 475 -13.16 -3.57 -0.65
CA VAL A 475 -14.04 -3.78 -1.81
C VAL A 475 -13.24 -4.53 -2.86
N VAL A 476 -13.58 -5.80 -3.08
CA VAL A 476 -12.95 -6.68 -4.08
C VAL A 476 -13.76 -6.65 -5.37
N ARG A 477 -13.17 -6.19 -6.47
CA ARG A 477 -13.80 -6.11 -7.79
C ARG A 477 -13.59 -7.40 -8.54
N THR A 478 -14.65 -7.93 -9.14
CA THR A 478 -14.65 -9.21 -9.86
C THR A 478 -15.13 -9.00 -11.30
N PRO A 479 -14.76 -9.88 -12.24
CA PRO A 479 -15.40 -9.92 -13.54
C PRO A 479 -16.93 -10.09 -13.38
N PRO A 480 -17.76 -9.44 -14.23
CA PRO A 480 -19.21 -9.56 -14.14
C PRO A 480 -19.68 -11.03 -14.11
N GLY A 481 -20.61 -11.35 -13.21
CA GLY A 481 -21.15 -12.70 -13.06
C GLY A 481 -20.32 -13.66 -12.21
N THR A 482 -19.15 -13.25 -11.71
CA THR A 482 -18.32 -14.08 -10.82
C THR A 482 -19.07 -14.40 -9.51
N ALA A 483 -19.19 -15.69 -9.21
CA ALA A 483 -19.96 -16.24 -8.09
C ALA A 483 -19.24 -17.46 -7.47
N PRO A 484 -18.02 -17.30 -6.94
CA PRO A 484 -17.30 -18.43 -6.35
C PRO A 484 -18.08 -19.01 -5.17
N GLU A 485 -18.13 -20.34 -5.08
CA GLU A 485 -18.56 -21.03 -3.86
C GLU A 485 -17.44 -20.92 -2.83
N ILE A 486 -17.67 -20.13 -1.77
CA ILE A 486 -16.68 -19.85 -0.74
C ILE A 486 -17.26 -20.24 0.62
N ASP A 487 -16.50 -21.03 1.37
CA ASP A 487 -16.74 -21.19 2.79
C ASP A 487 -16.26 -19.92 3.54
N LEU A 488 -17.21 -19.05 3.87
CA LEU A 488 -16.93 -17.81 4.60
C LEU A 488 -16.34 -18.07 5.99
N HIS A 489 -16.63 -19.23 6.61
CA HIS A 489 -16.05 -19.58 7.89
C HIS A 489 -14.56 -19.89 7.77
N GLU A 490 -14.17 -20.69 6.77
CA GLU A 490 -12.76 -20.99 6.50
C GLU A 490 -11.97 -19.72 6.16
N LEU A 491 -12.55 -18.85 5.32
CA LEU A 491 -11.96 -17.56 4.97
C LEU A 491 -11.78 -16.66 6.21
N GLU A 492 -12.79 -16.58 7.10
CA GLU A 492 -12.68 -15.87 8.37
C GLU A 492 -11.54 -16.44 9.23
N GLN A 493 -11.40 -17.77 9.33
CA GLN A 493 -10.30 -18.39 10.08
C GLN A 493 -8.92 -18.08 9.48
N ARG A 494 -8.81 -18.02 8.15
CA ARG A 494 -7.58 -17.58 7.46
C ARG A 494 -7.24 -16.14 7.83
N LEU A 495 -8.22 -15.24 7.87
CA LEU A 495 -8.03 -13.84 8.26
C LEU A 495 -7.70 -13.68 9.74
N VAL A 496 -8.31 -14.50 10.62
CA VAL A 496 -7.97 -14.55 12.05
C VAL A 496 -6.49 -14.88 12.22
N ARG A 497 -5.96 -15.90 11.51
CA ARG A 497 -4.53 -16.25 11.54
C ARG A 497 -3.64 -15.09 11.07
N ILE A 498 -4.04 -14.36 10.03
CA ILE A 498 -3.30 -13.18 9.56
C ILE A 498 -3.31 -12.06 10.61
N ALA A 499 -4.39 -11.93 11.39
CA ALA A 499 -4.57 -10.92 12.42
C ALA A 499 -3.92 -11.24 13.77
N ARG A 500 -3.38 -12.45 14.00
CA ARG A 500 -2.85 -12.84 15.31
C ARG A 500 -1.57 -12.05 15.62
N ARG A 501 -1.36 -11.74 16.91
CA ARG A 501 -0.07 -11.20 17.34
C ARG A 501 0.96 -12.32 17.31
N TRP A 502 2.19 -11.95 16.99
CA TRP A 502 3.34 -12.83 17.13
C TRP A 502 3.43 -13.44 18.54
N ASP A 503 3.11 -12.65 19.57
CA ASP A 503 3.10 -13.10 20.97
C ASP A 503 2.07 -14.23 21.20
N ASP A 504 0.90 -14.19 20.56
CA ASP A 504 -0.13 -15.23 20.69
C ASP A 504 0.32 -16.54 20.06
N ASP A 505 1.03 -16.46 18.92
CA ASP A 505 1.62 -17.62 18.26
C ASP A 505 2.81 -18.16 19.06
N LEU A 506 3.60 -17.29 19.72
CA LEU A 506 4.68 -17.70 20.61
C LEU A 506 4.16 -18.46 21.82
N ALA A 507 3.11 -17.97 22.49
CA ALA A 507 2.50 -18.65 23.62
C ALA A 507 2.07 -20.08 23.24
N GLN A 508 1.36 -20.20 22.11
CA GLN A 508 0.92 -21.51 21.61
C GLN A 508 2.11 -22.42 21.25
N ALA A 509 3.11 -21.89 20.52
CA ALA A 509 4.27 -22.68 20.12
C ALA A 509 5.11 -23.14 21.32
N LEU A 510 5.22 -22.33 22.38
CA LEU A 510 5.88 -22.73 23.63
C LEU A 510 5.12 -23.87 24.31
N VAL A 511 3.78 -23.83 24.37
CA VAL A 511 2.95 -24.90 24.94
C VAL A 511 3.12 -26.20 24.17
N GLU A 512 3.13 -26.13 22.82
CA GLU A 512 3.36 -27.28 21.95
C GLU A 512 4.74 -27.93 22.18
N ALA A 513 5.78 -27.13 22.45
CA ALA A 513 7.17 -27.62 22.57
C ALA A 513 7.56 -28.07 24.00
N PHE A 514 7.08 -27.38 25.04
CA PHE A 514 7.57 -27.57 26.42
C PHE A 514 6.47 -27.98 27.42
N GLY A 515 5.22 -28.07 26.99
CA GLY A 515 4.07 -28.26 27.88
C GLY A 515 3.67 -26.98 28.62
N GLU A 516 2.45 -26.96 29.16
CA GLU A 516 1.79 -25.73 29.64
C GLU A 516 2.56 -25.00 30.76
N GLU A 517 3.04 -25.72 31.77
CA GLU A 517 3.73 -25.11 32.92
C GLU A 517 5.03 -24.41 32.52
N ARG A 518 5.91 -25.12 31.80
CA ARG A 518 7.20 -24.56 31.35
C ARG A 518 6.99 -23.48 30.31
N ALA A 519 6.01 -23.64 29.42
CA ALA A 519 5.66 -22.64 28.42
C ALA A 519 5.25 -21.31 29.05
N ASN A 520 4.39 -21.34 30.08
CA ASN A 520 3.95 -20.12 30.77
C ASN A 520 5.12 -19.40 31.45
N ALA A 521 6.04 -20.14 32.07
CA ALA A 521 7.24 -19.56 32.68
C ALA A 521 8.16 -18.90 31.64
N LEU A 522 8.43 -19.57 30.52
CA LEU A 522 9.24 -19.03 29.42
C LEU A 522 8.55 -17.82 28.76
N PHE A 523 7.25 -17.90 28.53
CA PHE A 523 6.47 -16.82 27.95
C PHE A 523 6.53 -15.56 28.83
N ALA A 524 6.29 -15.70 30.14
CA ALA A 524 6.41 -14.59 31.08
C ALA A 524 7.82 -13.96 31.10
N ARG A 525 8.87 -14.76 30.89
CA ARG A 525 10.26 -14.31 30.91
C ARG A 525 10.69 -13.61 29.63
N TYR A 526 10.21 -14.04 28.46
CA TYR A 526 10.74 -13.63 27.15
C TYR A 526 9.77 -12.92 26.21
N ALA A 527 8.44 -13.07 26.35
CA ALA A 527 7.48 -12.67 25.32
C ALA A 527 7.58 -11.19 24.92
N GLN A 528 7.74 -10.29 25.89
CA GLN A 528 7.88 -8.85 25.66
C GLN A 528 9.32 -8.40 25.42
N GLY A 529 10.28 -9.33 25.42
CA GLY A 529 11.70 -9.03 25.34
C GLY A 529 12.26 -8.91 23.93
N PHE A 530 11.60 -9.51 22.93
CA PHE A 530 12.09 -9.53 21.56
C PHE A 530 11.86 -8.20 20.83
N ALA A 531 12.93 -7.66 20.23
CA ALA A 531 12.85 -6.48 19.38
C ALA A 531 11.87 -6.66 18.20
N ALA A 532 11.25 -5.57 17.74
CA ALA A 532 10.27 -5.61 16.63
C ALA A 532 10.86 -6.24 15.35
N GLY A 533 12.10 -5.88 14.99
CA GLY A 533 12.77 -6.43 13.79
C GLY A 533 13.05 -7.94 13.87
N TYR A 534 13.11 -8.53 15.06
CA TYR A 534 13.20 -9.98 15.23
C TYR A 534 11.84 -10.63 14.93
N ARG A 535 10.76 -10.10 15.53
CA ARG A 535 9.39 -10.62 15.39
C ARG A 535 8.86 -10.55 13.94
N GLU A 536 9.37 -9.61 13.16
CA GLU A 536 9.04 -9.46 11.73
C GLU A 536 9.64 -10.58 10.86
N ARG A 537 10.81 -11.10 11.23
CA ARG A 537 11.60 -12.01 10.38
C ARG A 537 11.63 -13.45 10.86
N HIS A 538 11.34 -13.67 12.14
CA HIS A 538 11.36 -15.00 12.75
C HIS A 538 9.97 -15.42 13.17
N SER A 539 9.58 -16.64 12.77
CA SER A 539 8.33 -17.23 13.23
C SER A 539 8.39 -17.54 14.73
N ALA A 540 7.21 -17.60 15.36
CA ALA A 540 7.08 -18.02 16.76
C ALA A 540 7.78 -19.36 17.04
N ARG A 541 7.71 -20.33 16.10
CA ARG A 541 8.39 -21.63 16.23
C ARG A 541 9.91 -21.52 16.24
N MET A 542 10.49 -20.64 15.42
CA MET A 542 11.93 -20.37 15.48
C MET A 542 12.31 -19.70 16.80
N ALA A 543 11.46 -18.80 17.29
CA ALA A 543 11.67 -18.13 18.56
C ALA A 543 11.63 -19.08 19.76
N VAL A 544 10.82 -20.13 19.73
CA VAL A 544 10.86 -21.22 20.73
C VAL A 544 12.25 -21.86 20.81
N HIS A 545 12.87 -22.17 19.67
CA HIS A 545 14.22 -22.72 19.63
C HIS A 545 15.26 -21.72 20.14
N ASP A 546 15.14 -20.45 19.75
CA ASP A 546 16.05 -19.38 20.20
C ASP A 546 15.90 -19.10 21.70
N ILE A 547 14.68 -19.15 22.26
CA ILE A 547 14.43 -19.08 23.71
C ILE A 547 15.14 -20.23 24.40
N ALA A 548 15.09 -21.46 23.85
CA ALA A 548 15.78 -22.60 24.44
C ALA A 548 17.31 -22.39 24.49
N GLN A 549 17.89 -21.83 23.44
CA GLN A 549 19.31 -21.49 23.40
C GLN A 549 19.67 -20.41 24.42
N LEU A 550 18.85 -19.35 24.53
CA LEU A 550 19.05 -18.27 25.49
C LEU A 550 18.85 -18.71 26.94
N ASP A 551 17.88 -19.56 27.22
CA ASP A 551 17.55 -20.06 28.57
C ASP A 551 18.60 -21.06 29.09
N ALA A 552 19.31 -21.73 28.19
CA ALA A 552 20.41 -22.65 28.50
C ALA A 552 21.76 -21.94 28.77
N LEU A 553 21.86 -20.61 28.55
CA LEU A 553 23.10 -19.87 28.80
C LEU A 553 23.35 -19.73 30.31
N ASP A 554 24.45 -20.33 30.78
CA ASP A 554 24.87 -20.28 32.18
C ASP A 554 26.07 -19.34 32.38
N GLY A 555 25.79 -18.10 32.81
CA GLY A 555 26.79 -17.06 33.08
C GLY A 555 26.95 -16.01 31.98
N ALA A 556 27.73 -14.95 32.28
CA ALA A 556 27.89 -13.78 31.40
C ALA A 556 28.76 -14.05 30.15
N ASP A 557 29.61 -15.07 30.20
CA ASP A 557 30.51 -15.44 29.08
C ASP A 557 30.02 -16.68 28.32
N ALA A 558 28.85 -17.21 28.68
CA ALA A 558 28.26 -18.33 27.97
C ALA A 558 27.84 -17.90 26.55
N ILE A 559 28.16 -18.77 25.58
CA ILE A 559 27.74 -18.62 24.20
C ILE A 559 26.91 -19.83 23.79
N GLY A 560 25.79 -19.57 23.12
CA GLY A 560 24.98 -20.58 22.44
C GLY A 560 25.12 -20.40 20.94
N MET A 561 24.87 -21.46 20.16
CA MET A 561 25.00 -21.39 18.70
C MET A 561 23.92 -22.21 18.01
N SER A 562 23.50 -21.77 16.83
CA SER A 562 22.59 -22.53 15.97
C SER A 562 22.99 -22.39 14.50
N LEU A 563 23.38 -23.49 13.85
CA LEU A 563 23.64 -23.55 12.41
C LEU A 563 22.51 -24.28 11.69
N TYR A 564 21.90 -23.64 10.69
CA TYR A 564 20.76 -24.20 9.97
C TYR A 564 20.69 -23.71 8.52
N VAL A 565 19.93 -24.42 7.70
CA VAL A 565 19.62 -24.06 6.30
C VAL A 565 18.19 -23.51 6.27
N PRO A 566 17.95 -22.25 5.89
CA PRO A 566 16.60 -21.73 5.67
C PRO A 566 15.89 -22.49 4.53
N LEU A 567 14.56 -22.65 4.63
CA LEU A 567 13.77 -23.39 3.62
C LEU A 567 13.88 -22.77 2.21
N GLU A 568 13.98 -21.45 2.14
CA GLU A 568 14.06 -20.68 0.89
C GLU A 568 15.52 -20.35 0.49
N ALA A 569 16.51 -20.94 1.15
CA ALA A 569 17.91 -20.64 0.87
C ALA A 569 18.33 -21.21 -0.50
N PRO A 570 19.13 -20.45 -1.28
CA PRO A 570 19.78 -21.01 -2.47
C PRO A 570 20.77 -22.12 -2.08
N PRO A 571 21.18 -23.00 -3.02
CA PRO A 571 22.22 -23.99 -2.79
C PRO A 571 23.48 -23.36 -2.17
N GLY A 572 23.96 -23.93 -1.07
CA GLY A 572 25.10 -23.41 -0.30
C GLY A 572 24.78 -22.27 0.67
N GLY A 573 23.52 -21.85 0.79
CA GLY A 573 23.08 -20.85 1.76
C GLY A 573 22.94 -21.42 3.18
N LEU A 574 23.56 -20.76 4.16
CA LEU A 574 23.54 -21.14 5.58
C LEU A 574 23.17 -19.94 6.43
N ARG A 575 22.58 -20.20 7.60
CA ARG A 575 22.47 -19.21 8.67
C ARG A 575 23.11 -19.73 9.94
N PHE A 576 23.84 -18.85 10.62
CA PHE A 576 24.48 -19.11 11.89
C PHE A 576 24.05 -18.06 12.91
N LYS A 577 23.46 -18.51 14.00
CA LYS A 577 23.10 -17.65 15.14
C LYS A 577 24.09 -17.84 16.27
N LEU A 578 24.53 -16.73 16.85
CA LEU A 578 25.30 -16.68 18.09
C LEU A 578 24.42 -16.05 19.19
N PHE A 579 24.27 -16.76 20.31
CA PHE A 579 23.45 -16.33 21.45
C PHE A 579 24.36 -15.95 22.61
N ARG A 580 24.10 -14.81 23.25
CA ARG A 580 24.91 -14.35 24.39
C ARG A 580 24.10 -13.68 25.49
N ALA A 581 24.54 -13.89 26.72
CA ALA A 581 24.18 -13.05 27.85
C ALA A 581 25.12 -11.82 27.89
N GLY A 582 24.59 -10.61 28.10
CA GLY A 582 25.41 -9.42 28.31
C GLY A 582 25.65 -8.57 27.06
N ALA A 583 26.91 -8.21 26.77
CA ALA A 583 27.26 -7.23 25.74
C ALA A 583 27.36 -7.85 24.34
N LEU A 584 26.93 -7.09 23.33
CA LEU A 584 27.08 -7.42 21.91
C LEU A 584 28.56 -7.65 21.54
N VAL A 585 28.83 -8.62 20.68
CA VAL A 585 30.17 -8.93 20.17
C VAL A 585 30.52 -7.95 19.06
N PRO A 586 31.70 -7.31 19.08
CA PRO A 586 32.17 -6.56 17.92
C PRO A 586 32.40 -7.50 16.73
N LEU A 587 31.89 -7.12 15.55
CA LEU A 587 32.09 -7.82 14.28
C LEU A 587 33.54 -8.24 14.01
N SER A 588 34.51 -7.40 14.41
CA SER A 588 35.94 -7.68 14.27
C SER A 588 36.43 -8.92 15.03
N HIS A 589 35.63 -9.45 15.95
CA HIS A 589 35.93 -10.67 16.69
C HIS A 589 35.33 -11.92 16.03
N SER A 590 34.08 -11.86 15.57
CA SER A 590 33.36 -13.01 15.01
C SER A 590 33.63 -13.25 13.53
N LEU A 591 33.72 -12.17 12.72
CA LEU A 591 33.91 -12.30 11.26
C LEU A 591 35.17 -13.07 10.88
N PRO A 592 36.37 -12.81 11.46
CA PRO A 592 37.56 -13.55 11.06
C PRO A 592 37.43 -15.06 11.32
N MET A 593 36.74 -15.45 12.39
CA MET A 593 36.50 -16.86 12.70
C MET A 593 35.58 -17.52 11.66
N LEU A 594 34.53 -16.82 11.22
CA LEU A 594 33.63 -17.32 10.19
C LEU A 594 34.35 -17.40 8.82
N GLU A 595 35.09 -16.37 8.44
CA GLU A 595 35.85 -16.35 7.17
C GLU A 595 36.87 -17.50 7.11
N HIS A 596 37.65 -17.73 8.17
CA HIS A 596 38.60 -18.83 8.25
C HIS A 596 37.94 -20.23 8.27
N MET A 597 36.66 -20.33 8.66
CA MET A 597 35.86 -21.55 8.52
C MET A 597 35.43 -21.82 7.07
N GLY A 598 35.74 -20.92 6.13
CA GLY A 598 35.49 -21.10 4.70
C GLY A 598 34.12 -20.63 4.23
N VAL A 599 33.40 -19.83 5.03
CA VAL A 599 32.12 -19.20 4.63
C VAL A 599 32.32 -17.75 4.25
N SER A 600 31.51 -17.27 3.30
CA SER A 600 31.38 -15.84 3.01
C SER A 600 30.19 -15.29 3.79
N VAL A 601 30.42 -14.30 4.65
CA VAL A 601 29.35 -13.63 5.41
C VAL A 601 28.72 -12.55 4.51
N LEU A 602 27.43 -12.70 4.22
CA LEU A 602 26.68 -11.80 3.34
C LEU A 602 26.00 -10.68 4.13
N GLU A 603 25.50 -11.01 5.32
CA GLU A 603 24.82 -10.06 6.21
C GLU A 603 24.96 -10.48 7.67
N GLU A 604 24.91 -9.50 8.57
CA GLU A 604 24.75 -9.68 10.01
C GLU A 604 23.51 -8.91 10.47
N ARG A 605 22.74 -9.51 11.38
CA ARG A 605 21.63 -8.84 12.05
C ARG A 605 21.67 -9.11 13.55
N PRO A 606 22.05 -8.11 14.38
CA PRO A 606 21.98 -8.23 15.83
C PRO A 606 20.55 -7.97 16.32
N TYR A 607 20.07 -8.83 17.20
CA TYR A 607 18.77 -8.69 17.86
C TYR A 607 18.94 -8.66 19.38
N GLU A 608 18.54 -7.55 19.99
CA GLU A 608 18.44 -7.44 21.44
C GLU A 608 17.21 -8.21 21.95
N VAL A 609 17.41 -8.99 23.01
CA VAL A 609 16.36 -9.66 23.77
C VAL A 609 16.46 -9.26 25.24
N ARG A 610 15.47 -8.51 25.72
CA ARG A 610 15.42 -8.04 27.11
C ARG A 610 14.47 -8.88 27.95
N ARG A 611 15.00 -9.69 28.86
CA ARG A 611 14.17 -10.54 29.72
C ARG A 611 13.43 -9.72 30.79
N ALA A 612 12.34 -10.29 31.29
CA ALA A 612 11.50 -9.66 32.31
C ALA A 612 12.25 -9.36 33.64
N ASP A 613 13.30 -10.12 33.94
CA ASP A 613 14.19 -9.90 35.10
C ASP A 613 15.27 -8.82 34.84
N GLY A 614 15.20 -8.12 33.70
CA GLY A 614 16.09 -7.03 33.33
C GLY A 614 17.38 -7.45 32.66
N GLN A 615 17.65 -8.76 32.52
CA GLN A 615 18.85 -9.24 31.84
C GLN A 615 18.77 -8.95 30.33
N GLN A 616 19.80 -8.29 29.81
CA GLN A 616 19.98 -8.05 28.38
C GLN A 616 20.73 -9.21 27.74
N MET A 617 20.22 -9.70 26.62
CA MET A 617 20.78 -10.79 25.83
C MET A 617 20.78 -10.43 24.35
N TRP A 618 21.63 -11.09 23.57
CA TRP A 618 21.79 -10.83 22.14
C TRP A 618 21.70 -12.10 21.32
N ILE A 619 21.11 -11.97 20.14
CA ILE A 619 21.13 -12.96 19.07
C ILE A 619 21.77 -12.29 17.85
N ASP A 620 22.97 -12.72 17.47
CA ASP A 620 23.61 -12.28 16.22
C ASP A 620 23.35 -13.33 15.15
N ASP A 621 22.54 -12.99 14.14
CA ASP A 621 22.15 -13.89 13.05
C ASP A 621 22.89 -13.54 11.75
N PHE A 622 23.81 -14.41 11.37
CA PHE A 622 24.66 -14.28 10.19
C PHE A 622 24.05 -15.03 9.00
N GLY A 623 23.84 -14.32 7.90
CA GLY A 623 23.55 -14.91 6.60
C GLY A 623 24.85 -15.23 5.87
N MET A 624 25.05 -16.50 5.50
CA MET A 624 26.33 -16.98 4.98
C MET A 624 26.15 -17.78 3.69
N SER A 625 27.19 -17.82 2.87
CA SER A 625 27.27 -18.70 1.71
C SER A 625 28.55 -19.53 1.72
N VAL A 626 28.45 -20.74 1.18
CA VAL A 626 29.57 -21.65 0.96
C VAL A 626 29.95 -21.63 -0.52
N ALA A 627 31.23 -21.40 -0.81
CA ALA A 627 31.75 -21.51 -2.17
C ALA A 627 31.75 -22.97 -2.65
N GLY A 628 31.19 -23.25 -3.83
CA GLY A 628 31.18 -24.60 -4.44
C GLY A 628 29.84 -25.34 -4.41
N GLY A 629 28.82 -24.84 -3.69
CA GLY A 629 27.39 -25.05 -3.98
C GLY A 629 26.83 -26.48 -4.07
N GLY A 630 27.42 -27.48 -3.42
CA GLY A 630 26.86 -28.83 -3.32
C GLY A 630 25.73 -28.96 -2.28
N GLU A 631 25.04 -30.11 -2.25
CA GLU A 631 24.16 -30.46 -1.12
C GLU A 631 24.99 -30.53 0.17
N ILE A 632 24.64 -29.70 1.15
CA ILE A 632 25.29 -29.68 2.45
C ILE A 632 24.50 -30.60 3.38
N ASP A 633 25.13 -31.67 3.86
CA ASP A 633 24.61 -32.46 4.98
C ASP A 633 24.74 -31.63 6.27
N ILE A 634 23.69 -30.89 6.58
CA ILE A 634 23.66 -30.01 7.74
C ILE A 634 23.66 -30.80 9.06
N GLU A 635 23.20 -32.05 9.08
CA GLU A 635 23.16 -32.86 10.29
C GLU A 635 24.57 -33.26 10.74
N ASP A 636 25.43 -33.62 9.78
CA ASP A 636 26.84 -33.94 10.06
C ASP A 636 27.70 -32.67 10.26
N LEU A 637 27.46 -31.62 9.47
CA LEU A 637 28.26 -30.39 9.54
C LEU A 637 28.02 -29.59 10.82
N ARG A 638 26.76 -29.46 11.27
CA ARG A 638 26.37 -28.62 12.41
C ARG A 638 27.23 -28.86 13.67
N PRO A 639 27.37 -30.09 14.19
CA PRO A 639 28.15 -30.31 15.41
C PRO A 639 29.63 -29.98 15.24
N ARG A 640 30.24 -30.33 14.09
CA ARG A 640 31.66 -30.05 13.83
C ARG A 640 31.94 -28.56 13.68
N PHE A 641 31.06 -27.85 12.97
CA PHE A 641 31.16 -26.41 12.78
C PHE A 641 31.02 -25.68 14.11
N GLN A 642 29.97 -25.99 14.88
CA GLN A 642 29.71 -25.34 16.17
C GLN A 642 30.82 -25.60 17.19
N GLU A 643 31.30 -26.85 17.31
CA GLU A 643 32.40 -27.17 18.21
C GLU A 643 33.70 -26.49 17.78
N THR A 644 34.04 -26.48 16.49
CA THR A 644 35.24 -25.79 16.01
C THR A 644 35.17 -24.29 16.29
N PHE A 645 34.03 -23.65 16.00
CA PHE A 645 33.83 -22.23 16.29
C PHE A 645 33.96 -21.96 17.79
N LEU A 646 33.36 -22.78 18.66
CA LEU A 646 33.46 -22.66 20.11
C LEU A 646 34.90 -22.76 20.62
N ARG A 647 35.68 -23.70 20.08
CA ARG A 647 37.08 -23.91 20.46
C ARG A 647 37.96 -22.77 20.01
N THR A 648 37.78 -22.29 18.78
CA THR A 648 38.48 -21.11 18.27
C THR A 648 38.12 -19.88 19.10
N TRP A 649 36.85 -19.71 19.45
CA TRP A 649 36.37 -18.62 20.30
C TRP A 649 37.02 -18.61 21.69
N ARG A 650 37.19 -19.78 22.30
CA ARG A 650 37.83 -19.92 23.62
C ARG A 650 39.36 -19.84 23.57
N GLY A 651 39.96 -19.82 22.38
CA GLY A 651 41.41 -19.89 22.18
C GLY A 651 42.00 -21.30 22.30
N ASP A 652 41.17 -22.34 22.35
CA ASP A 652 41.58 -23.75 22.36
C ASP A 652 42.05 -24.22 20.97
N ASN A 653 41.67 -23.50 19.90
CA ASN A 653 42.04 -23.78 18.51
C ASN A 653 42.57 -22.51 17.82
N ASP A 654 43.53 -22.68 16.90
CA ASP A 654 44.07 -21.59 16.09
C ASP A 654 43.00 -21.03 15.13
N ASN A 655 42.96 -19.70 15.00
CA ASN A 655 42.08 -19.01 14.05
C ASN A 655 42.80 -18.77 12.72
N ASP A 656 42.88 -19.80 11.87
CA ASP A 656 43.55 -19.76 10.57
C ASP A 656 42.77 -20.53 9.48
N ASP A 657 43.19 -20.37 8.22
CA ASP A 657 42.54 -20.95 7.04
C ASP A 657 42.60 -22.48 6.97
N PHE A 658 43.21 -23.19 7.92
CA PHE A 658 43.02 -24.65 8.03
C PHE A 658 41.58 -24.99 8.45
N ASN A 659 40.90 -24.09 9.17
CA ASN A 659 39.56 -24.34 9.71
C ASN A 659 38.52 -24.60 8.61
N ARG A 660 38.74 -24.12 7.37
CA ARG A 660 37.87 -24.43 6.22
C ARG A 660 37.73 -25.92 5.92
N LEU A 661 38.71 -26.74 6.33
CA LEU A 661 38.64 -28.20 6.17
C LEU A 661 37.51 -28.85 6.97
N VAL A 662 37.00 -28.18 8.00
CA VAL A 662 35.78 -28.62 8.70
C VAL A 662 34.61 -28.66 7.74
N LEU A 663 34.51 -27.66 6.88
CA LEU A 663 33.44 -27.52 5.92
C LEU A 663 33.70 -28.36 4.67
N VAL A 664 34.87 -28.22 4.04
CA VAL A 664 35.12 -28.84 2.72
C VAL A 664 35.53 -30.31 2.79
N ALA A 665 36.15 -30.74 3.90
CA ALA A 665 36.64 -32.11 4.06
C ALA A 665 35.92 -32.88 5.19
N GLY A 666 34.94 -32.25 5.85
CA GLY A 666 34.20 -32.86 6.96
C GLY A 666 35.08 -33.18 8.18
N LEU A 667 36.21 -32.51 8.37
CA LEU A 667 37.11 -32.82 9.48
C LEU A 667 36.65 -32.17 10.79
N ASP A 668 36.99 -32.77 11.93
CA ASP A 668 36.86 -32.08 13.23
C ASP A 668 38.08 -31.20 13.53
N TRP A 669 37.95 -30.28 14.48
CA TRP A 669 39.02 -29.33 14.81
C TRP A 669 40.33 -30.01 15.26
N ARG A 670 40.27 -31.21 15.85
CA ARG A 670 41.46 -31.96 16.29
C ARG A 670 42.21 -32.54 15.08
N SER A 671 41.46 -33.10 14.14
CA SER A 671 41.94 -33.61 12.87
C SER A 671 42.59 -32.52 12.03
N VAL A 672 41.94 -31.35 11.97
CA VAL A 672 42.53 -30.15 11.37
C VAL A 672 43.83 -29.76 12.08
N GLY A 673 43.87 -29.85 13.40
CA GLY A 673 45.08 -29.64 14.20
C GLY A 673 46.26 -30.54 13.82
N VAL A 674 46.01 -31.79 13.41
CA VAL A 674 47.06 -32.70 12.92
C VAL A 674 47.69 -32.16 11.63
N LEU A 675 46.88 -31.76 10.66
CA LEU A 675 47.36 -31.20 9.39
C LEU A 675 48.09 -29.87 9.60
N ARG A 676 47.59 -29.03 10.51
CA ARG A 676 48.24 -27.79 10.94
C ARG A 676 49.61 -28.07 11.56
N ALA A 677 49.73 -29.09 12.41
CA ALA A 677 50.99 -29.50 12.99
C ALA A 677 52.00 -29.97 11.93
N TYR A 678 51.55 -30.73 10.93
CA TYR A 678 52.39 -31.12 9.79
C TYR A 678 52.89 -29.92 8.99
N ALA A 679 52.03 -28.96 8.69
CA ALA A 679 52.42 -27.74 7.99
C ALA A 679 53.45 -26.92 8.78
N ARG A 680 53.24 -26.74 10.08
CA ARG A 680 54.19 -26.05 10.98
C ARG A 680 55.53 -26.79 11.08
N TYR A 681 55.51 -28.13 11.16
CA TYR A 681 56.72 -28.94 11.18
C TYR A 681 57.52 -28.85 9.86
N MET A 682 56.84 -28.95 8.70
CA MET A 682 57.49 -28.78 7.39
C MET A 682 58.17 -27.41 7.27
N ARG A 683 57.58 -26.36 7.86
CA ARG A 683 58.17 -25.03 7.92
C ARG A 683 59.48 -24.98 8.72
N GLN A 684 59.56 -25.74 9.82
CA GLN A 684 60.80 -25.88 10.61
C GLN A 684 61.88 -26.65 9.83
N ALA A 685 61.48 -27.59 8.97
CA ALA A 685 62.37 -28.35 8.10
C ALA A 685 62.81 -27.58 6.82
N VAL A 686 62.59 -26.27 6.77
CA VAL A 686 62.98 -25.38 5.64
C VAL A 686 62.31 -25.79 4.31
N PHE A 687 61.06 -26.23 4.38
CA PHE A 687 60.25 -26.48 3.18
C PHE A 687 59.93 -25.17 2.44
N SER A 688 59.93 -25.21 1.11
CA SER A 688 59.88 -24.02 0.25
C SER A 688 58.50 -23.34 0.15
N PHE A 689 57.42 -24.06 0.48
CA PHE A 689 56.05 -23.55 0.34
C PHE A 689 55.56 -22.82 1.60
N SER A 690 54.75 -21.78 1.40
CA SER A 690 54.14 -21.02 2.50
C SER A 690 53.00 -21.80 3.17
N GLN A 691 52.67 -21.43 4.41
CA GLN A 691 51.52 -22.02 5.11
C GLN A 691 50.22 -21.81 4.33
N GLY A 692 49.98 -20.59 3.82
CA GLY A 692 48.81 -20.29 2.99
C GLY A 692 48.71 -21.15 1.73
N TYR A 693 49.85 -21.51 1.11
CA TYR A 693 49.86 -22.43 -0.02
C TYR A 693 49.44 -23.86 0.40
N ILE A 694 49.91 -24.34 1.55
CA ILE A 694 49.54 -25.66 2.09
C ILE A 694 48.06 -25.71 2.43
N GLU A 695 47.55 -24.68 3.11
CA GLU A 695 46.12 -24.56 3.45
C GLU A 695 45.27 -24.59 2.18
N GLN A 696 45.67 -23.84 1.14
CA GLN A 696 44.93 -23.79 -0.12
C GLN A 696 44.95 -25.14 -0.84
N ALA A 697 46.09 -25.82 -0.87
CA ALA A 697 46.21 -27.13 -1.51
C ALA A 697 45.31 -28.17 -0.82
N LEU A 698 45.33 -28.25 0.52
CA LEU A 698 44.48 -29.17 1.26
C LEU A 698 43.00 -28.88 1.07
N ALA A 699 42.60 -27.60 1.04
CA ALA A 699 41.21 -27.22 0.81
C ALA A 699 40.73 -27.48 -0.62
N THR A 700 41.63 -27.38 -1.60
CA THR A 700 41.33 -27.71 -3.01
C THR A 700 41.20 -29.22 -3.22
N HIS A 701 41.87 -30.03 -2.40
CA HIS A 701 41.84 -31.50 -2.46
C HIS A 701 41.30 -32.13 -1.15
N PRO A 702 40.02 -31.89 -0.81
CA PRO A 702 39.46 -32.28 0.50
C PRO A 702 39.47 -33.79 0.74
N ALA A 703 39.26 -34.60 -0.31
CA ALA A 703 39.33 -36.06 -0.20
C ALA A 703 40.73 -36.55 0.20
N ILE A 704 41.79 -35.90 -0.30
CA ILE A 704 43.17 -36.21 0.08
C ILE A 704 43.42 -35.76 1.51
N ALA A 705 42.96 -34.57 1.90
CA ALA A 705 43.08 -34.08 3.28
C ALA A 705 42.40 -35.05 4.28
N ALA A 706 41.19 -35.52 3.97
CA ALA A 706 40.49 -36.51 4.79
C ALA A 706 41.23 -37.84 4.84
N ALA A 707 41.76 -38.33 3.71
CA ALA A 707 42.53 -39.57 3.66
C ALA A 707 43.85 -39.48 4.48
N LEU A 708 44.53 -38.33 4.47
CA LEU A 708 45.73 -38.09 5.30
C LEU A 708 45.41 -38.19 6.79
N VAL A 709 44.29 -37.62 7.22
CA VAL A 709 43.81 -37.75 8.61
C VAL A 709 43.40 -39.19 8.93
N ALA A 710 42.69 -39.87 8.02
CA ALA A 710 42.35 -41.27 8.18
C ALA A 710 43.62 -42.14 8.33
N LEU A 711 44.68 -41.84 7.58
CA LEU A 711 45.98 -42.50 7.69
C LEU A 711 46.64 -42.23 9.05
N PHE A 712 46.54 -41.01 9.56
CA PHE A 712 46.99 -40.68 10.91
C PHE A 712 46.26 -41.53 11.95
N HIS A 713 44.93 -41.57 11.94
CA HIS A 713 44.17 -42.41 12.87
C HIS A 713 44.51 -43.89 12.70
N ALA A 714 44.56 -44.40 11.48
CA ALA A 714 44.95 -45.78 11.21
C ALA A 714 46.34 -46.10 11.75
N ARG A 715 47.28 -45.15 11.80
CA ARG A 715 48.64 -45.38 12.31
C ARG A 715 48.74 -45.30 13.83
N PHE A 716 47.94 -44.44 14.46
CA PHE A 716 48.11 -44.07 15.87
C PHE A 716 46.95 -44.48 16.79
N ASP A 717 45.91 -45.12 16.26
CA ASP A 717 44.82 -45.66 17.07
C ASP A 717 45.31 -46.89 17.88
N PRO A 718 45.35 -46.79 19.23
CA PRO A 718 45.78 -47.89 20.09
C PRO A 718 44.77 -49.05 20.12
N ALA A 719 43.52 -48.84 19.70
CA ALA A 719 42.50 -49.88 19.67
C ALA A 719 42.67 -50.87 18.50
N LEU A 720 43.45 -50.51 17.47
CA LEU A 720 43.68 -51.37 16.30
C LEU A 720 44.79 -52.39 16.56
N ALA A 721 44.52 -53.65 16.22
CA ALA A 721 45.51 -54.72 16.20
C ALA A 721 46.60 -54.43 15.14
N VAL A 722 47.83 -54.92 15.35
CA VAL A 722 48.99 -54.61 14.49
C VAL A 722 48.73 -54.96 13.02
N GLU A 723 48.18 -56.13 12.73
CA GLU A 723 47.89 -56.59 11.37
C GLU A 723 46.82 -55.75 10.67
N GLU A 724 45.76 -55.37 11.39
CA GLU A 724 44.71 -54.47 10.89
C GLU A 724 45.25 -53.07 10.64
N ARG A 725 46.14 -52.60 11.52
CA ARG A 725 46.83 -51.32 11.42
C ARG A 725 47.68 -51.23 10.16
N GLU A 726 48.48 -52.25 9.89
CA GLU A 726 49.35 -52.31 8.70
C GLU A 726 48.51 -52.38 7.42
N THR A 727 47.45 -53.19 7.42
CA THR A 727 46.54 -53.35 6.28
C THR A 727 45.84 -52.03 5.93
N ARG A 728 45.25 -51.35 6.92
CA ARG A 728 44.58 -50.05 6.70
C ARG A 728 45.54 -48.97 6.25
N GLN A 729 46.74 -48.91 6.83
CA GLN A 729 47.77 -47.96 6.40
C GLN A 729 48.18 -48.16 4.95
N ALA A 730 48.41 -49.41 4.54
CA ALA A 730 48.79 -49.73 3.16
C ALA A 730 47.68 -49.35 2.17
N ALA A 731 46.42 -49.65 2.49
CA ALA A 731 45.28 -49.29 1.67
C ALA A 731 45.12 -47.76 1.52
N LEU A 732 45.19 -47.01 2.63
CA LEU A 732 45.08 -45.55 2.62
C LEU A 732 46.27 -44.90 1.90
N ALA A 733 47.49 -45.41 2.08
CA ALA A 733 48.67 -44.91 1.38
C ALA A 733 48.56 -45.13 -0.15
N ALA A 734 48.07 -46.30 -0.58
CA ALA A 734 47.81 -46.57 -2.00
C ALA A 734 46.72 -45.65 -2.56
N GLN A 735 45.63 -45.42 -1.81
CA GLN A 735 44.55 -44.51 -2.19
C GLN A 735 45.07 -43.06 -2.34
N ILE A 736 45.84 -42.58 -1.37
CA ILE A 736 46.43 -41.22 -1.41
C ILE A 736 47.39 -41.11 -2.60
N GLY A 737 48.25 -42.11 -2.83
CA GLY A 737 49.16 -42.13 -3.96
C GLY A 737 48.42 -42.03 -5.30
N ALA A 738 47.39 -42.84 -5.50
CA ALA A 738 46.56 -42.80 -6.70
C ALA A 738 45.84 -41.46 -6.88
N ALA A 739 45.39 -40.84 -5.79
CA ALA A 739 44.71 -39.54 -5.82
C ALA A 739 45.67 -38.37 -6.11
N LEU A 740 46.96 -38.49 -5.82
CA LEU A 740 47.98 -37.48 -6.14
C LEU A 740 48.46 -37.54 -7.60
N GLU A 741 48.24 -38.66 -8.29
CA GLU A 741 48.57 -38.84 -9.71
C GLU A 741 47.47 -38.32 -10.66
N GLN A 742 46.27 -38.04 -10.13
CA GLN A 742 45.14 -37.44 -10.83
C GLN A 742 45.13 -35.93 -10.64
#